data_AF-A0AAU7M0M0-F1
#
_entry.id   AF-A0AAU7M0M0-F1
#
_cell.length_a   1.000
_cell.length_b   1.000
_cell.length_c   1.000
_cell.angle_alpha   90.00
_cell.angle_beta   90.00
_cell.angle_gamma   90.00
#
_symmetry.space_group_name_H-M   'P 1'
#
loop_
_entity.id
_entity.type
_entity.pdbx_description
1 polymer ?
#
loop_
_entity_poly.entity_id
_entity_poly.type
_entity_poly.pdbx_seq_one_letter_code
_entity_poly.pdbx_strand_id
1 'polypeptide(L)'
;MHRRPHRLFSAAVVAVVVLAAGLTVSASPASAANGDLVQQTSFAQSCGSGIGVGIAFDGKNIWYSCYASSPDLYKADPITGAVLASYTVAGGLGALAWDGNRKKIWAGWGGAGTSGDVRLVDPATGTGAVVLNAAAAAFDELDDGLAYDAQDDSLYVSPDTSTTIYHYSTAGANLGSFPWTGSGCYNSGLAIGGQLLFQGSDGCNHIWVVQRGSHAAAFDFATGAGGVRDEDLECDSVTFSPRTVMWSMEAYEPRRAIAFEIPPGSCATGGGVDRDGDGLLDEWETAGVTIDPDGAGPTAPQFVDLPAMGADVNKPDIFLQVDWMQDATHNQRLSAAAIKTVVDSFAASPYTSPTGSVGINLHVDEGPTSIMNHATNATWGSLSRANQLAYTANLGTSGPGGYDWSAFQTLKDANFTPTGRTPIFHYVIAAHNYDSTTSSGISRGIGASDLIVSLGSFTGGTGTDNEQAGTLMHELGHNLALRHGGGDDVNYKPNYLSIMSYGFQLGGVIKGGAAGTFDYSRSALGALNESSLSEPAGIGAAGYGTRHWCPASSSYVAVNNAGGAIDWNCNGNATETGVSFDVNNDSATNTLNGFNDWANLKLKGGAIGLAGVTPSLPTVTADETLTVEEAKKVPPVSRYTFSGFFSPVDNPPTVNVAKAGSAIPVKFSLGGDQGLNVFAAGSPASQQVACDSGAPLDDIEQTVSAGSATLTYDAVTDRYTYVWKTDRSWAGSCRRLVVTFDDGTQRTAEFRLK
;
A
#
# COMPACT_ATOMS: atom_id res chain seq x y z
N MET A 1 66.96 -43.46 61.04
CA MET A 1 67.86 -43.50 59.88
C MET A 1 67.15 -42.85 58.70
N HIS A 2 67.77 -41.82 58.11
CA HIS A 2 67.57 -41.25 56.75
C HIS A 2 66.15 -40.75 56.37
N ARG A 3 65.92 -39.54 55.81
CA ARG A 3 66.67 -38.34 55.45
C ARG A 3 65.62 -37.21 55.38
N ARG A 4 66.01 -35.98 55.76
CA ARG A 4 65.20 -34.74 55.60
C ARG A 4 64.93 -34.43 54.11
N PRO A 5 64.00 -33.50 53.83
CA PRO A 5 64.30 -32.49 52.84
C PRO A 5 64.11 -31.05 53.33
N HIS A 6 64.79 -30.18 52.59
CA HIS A 6 65.08 -28.77 52.83
C HIS A 6 63.90 -27.85 52.49
N ARG A 7 63.88 -26.68 53.16
CA ARG A 7 63.17 -25.47 52.73
C ARG A 7 63.90 -24.84 51.54
N LEU A 8 63.16 -24.30 50.55
CA LEU A 8 63.47 -23.07 49.82
C LEU A 8 62.28 -22.62 48.93
N PHE A 9 61.72 -21.47 49.33
CA PHE A 9 61.19 -20.31 48.58
C PHE A 9 60.40 -20.39 47.25
N SER A 10 59.35 -19.54 47.25
CA SER A 10 58.80 -18.71 46.16
C SER A 10 57.70 -19.26 45.25
N ALA A 11 56.48 -18.75 45.44
CA ALA A 11 55.78 -17.87 44.49
C ALA A 11 54.27 -17.87 44.83
N ALA A 12 53.74 -16.73 45.29
CA ALA A 12 52.30 -16.56 45.46
C ALA A 12 51.69 -16.29 44.08
N VAL A 13 51.01 -17.29 43.51
CA VAL A 13 50.11 -17.12 42.37
C VAL A 13 48.70 -16.97 42.93
N VAL A 14 48.11 -15.79 42.75
CA VAL A 14 46.71 -15.52 43.02
C VAL A 14 45.90 -16.26 41.96
N ALA A 15 45.23 -17.34 42.37
CA ALA A 15 44.26 -18.02 41.53
C ALA A 15 42.95 -17.21 41.52
N VAL A 16 42.66 -16.56 40.39
CA VAL A 16 41.33 -16.04 40.08
C VAL A 16 40.43 -17.24 39.79
N VAL A 17 39.53 -17.56 40.72
CA VAL A 17 38.45 -18.52 40.49
C VAL A 17 37.44 -17.84 39.57
N VAL A 18 37.52 -18.15 38.28
CA VAL A 18 36.42 -17.89 37.34
C VAL A 18 35.35 -18.94 37.62
N LEU A 19 34.25 -18.53 38.26
CA LEU A 19 33.02 -19.33 38.25
C LEU A 19 32.55 -19.41 36.79
N ALA A 20 32.86 -20.52 36.12
CA ALA A 20 32.17 -20.91 34.90
C ALA A 20 30.75 -21.33 35.31
N ALA A 21 29.82 -20.36 35.32
CA ALA A 21 28.41 -20.67 35.23
C ALA A 21 28.22 -21.36 33.86
N GLY A 22 28.07 -22.68 33.88
CA GLY A 22 27.69 -23.45 32.71
C GLY A 22 26.34 -22.95 32.21
N LEU A 23 26.36 -22.02 31.27
CA LEU A 23 25.25 -21.78 30.36
C LEU A 23 25.02 -23.10 29.64
N THR A 24 24.04 -23.86 30.11
CA THR A 24 23.36 -24.82 29.26
C THR A 24 22.66 -23.99 28.20
N VAL A 25 23.36 -23.74 27.10
CA VAL A 25 22.72 -23.35 25.85
C VAL A 25 21.79 -24.52 25.54
N SER A 26 20.51 -24.33 25.87
CA SER A 26 19.47 -25.11 25.26
C SER A 26 19.62 -24.76 23.78
N ALA A 27 20.16 -25.68 22.98
CA ALA A 27 20.08 -25.52 21.54
C ALA A 27 18.60 -25.34 21.23
N SER A 28 18.20 -24.14 20.82
CA SER A 28 16.92 -23.96 20.15
C SER A 28 16.87 -25.00 19.04
N PRO A 29 15.75 -25.72 18.84
CA PRO A 29 15.62 -26.55 17.66
C PRO A 29 15.93 -25.66 16.46
N ALA A 30 16.84 -26.11 15.58
CA ALA A 30 17.08 -25.42 14.32
C ALA A 30 15.72 -25.26 13.62
N SER A 31 15.43 -24.06 13.12
CA SER A 31 14.30 -23.88 12.21
C SER A 31 14.52 -24.82 11.02
N ALA A 32 13.47 -25.52 10.59
CA ALA A 32 13.56 -26.40 9.44
C ALA A 32 13.82 -25.56 8.18
N ALA A 33 14.70 -26.04 7.31
CA ALA A 33 15.04 -25.34 6.07
C ALA A 33 14.00 -25.67 4.99
N ASN A 34 13.82 -24.76 4.01
CA ASN A 34 13.06 -25.08 2.80
C ASN A 34 13.60 -26.38 2.18
N GLY A 35 12.69 -27.30 1.86
CA GLY A 35 13.02 -28.63 1.35
C GLY A 35 13.21 -29.71 2.42
N ASP A 36 13.06 -29.38 3.72
CA ASP A 36 13.08 -30.40 4.76
C ASP A 36 11.89 -31.36 4.60
N LEU A 37 12.17 -32.66 4.69
CA LEU A 37 11.14 -33.69 4.63
C LEU A 37 10.23 -33.61 5.87
N VAL A 38 8.95 -33.31 5.65
CA VAL A 38 7.94 -33.25 6.70
C VAL A 38 7.19 -34.58 6.82
N GLN A 39 6.75 -35.14 5.69
CA GLN A 39 5.94 -36.36 5.67
C GLN A 39 6.11 -37.12 4.37
N GLN A 40 5.99 -38.45 4.43
CA GLN A 40 5.88 -39.31 3.26
C GLN A 40 4.67 -40.23 3.41
N THR A 41 3.70 -40.09 2.53
CA THR A 41 2.42 -40.81 2.59
C THR A 41 2.32 -41.80 1.44
N SER A 42 2.24 -43.09 1.74
CA SER A 42 2.01 -44.15 0.73
C SER A 42 0.52 -44.39 0.58
N PHE A 43 0.01 -44.39 -0.66
CA PHE A 43 -1.42 -44.57 -0.88
C PHE A 43 -1.84 -46.03 -0.79
N ALA A 44 -3.02 -46.27 -0.21
CA ALA A 44 -3.54 -47.62 0.00
C ALA A 44 -4.03 -48.31 -1.28
N GLN A 45 -4.08 -47.62 -2.42
CA GLN A 45 -4.45 -48.16 -3.72
C GLN A 45 -3.39 -47.78 -4.74
N SER A 46 -3.01 -48.75 -5.58
CA SER A 46 -2.10 -48.54 -6.70
C SER A 46 -2.85 -48.23 -7.99
N CYS A 47 -2.20 -47.54 -8.92
CA CYS A 47 -2.72 -47.37 -10.27
C CYS A 47 -2.71 -48.70 -11.03
N GLY A 48 -3.75 -48.96 -11.83
CA GLY A 48 -3.83 -50.17 -12.64
C GLY A 48 -2.73 -50.26 -13.70
N SER A 49 -2.29 -49.11 -14.21
CA SER A 49 -1.14 -48.96 -15.12
C SER A 49 0.22 -49.04 -14.41
N GLY A 50 0.25 -48.85 -13.09
CA GLY A 50 1.47 -48.61 -12.31
C GLY A 50 2.03 -47.17 -12.40
N ILE A 51 1.30 -46.25 -13.04
CA ILE A 51 1.70 -44.85 -13.25
C ILE A 51 0.59 -43.89 -12.81
N GLY A 52 0.93 -42.86 -12.04
CA GLY A 52 0.04 -41.75 -11.70
C GLY A 52 0.82 -40.49 -11.32
N VAL A 53 0.60 -39.40 -12.06
CA VAL A 53 1.44 -38.20 -11.98
C VAL A 53 0.82 -37.07 -11.16
N GLY A 54 -0.50 -36.90 -11.22
CA GLY A 54 -1.13 -35.68 -10.74
C GLY A 54 -1.44 -35.69 -9.24
N ILE A 55 -1.33 -34.51 -8.62
CA ILE A 55 -1.70 -34.28 -7.22
C ILE A 55 -2.49 -32.98 -7.06
N ALA A 56 -3.54 -33.00 -6.23
CA ALA A 56 -4.26 -31.79 -5.83
C ALA A 56 -4.65 -31.88 -4.35
N PHE A 57 -4.91 -30.75 -3.70
CA PHE A 57 -5.19 -30.69 -2.27
C PHE A 57 -6.39 -29.79 -2.00
N ASP A 58 -7.46 -30.37 -1.47
CA ASP A 58 -8.74 -29.66 -1.28
C ASP A 58 -8.84 -28.86 0.03
N GLY A 59 -7.71 -28.66 0.72
CA GLY A 59 -7.66 -28.08 2.07
C GLY A 59 -7.85 -29.11 3.18
N LYS A 60 -8.04 -30.39 2.83
CA LYS A 60 -8.21 -31.47 3.79
C LYS A 60 -7.70 -32.82 3.30
N ASN A 61 -7.84 -33.11 2.02
CA ASN A 61 -7.54 -34.40 1.42
C ASN A 61 -6.67 -34.20 0.19
N ILE A 62 -5.80 -35.18 -0.04
CA ILE A 62 -5.06 -35.27 -1.29
C ILE A 62 -5.93 -35.99 -2.31
N TRP A 63 -5.92 -35.46 -3.52
CA TRP A 63 -6.42 -36.08 -4.72
C TRP A 63 -5.24 -36.47 -5.57
N TYR A 64 -5.31 -37.65 -6.18
CA TYR A 64 -4.27 -38.08 -7.10
C TYR A 64 -4.88 -38.75 -8.32
N SER A 65 -4.20 -38.60 -9.46
CA SER A 65 -4.60 -39.23 -10.71
C SER A 65 -3.86 -40.57 -10.93
N CYS A 66 -4.41 -41.40 -11.80
CA CYS A 66 -3.79 -42.61 -12.30
C CYS A 66 -3.91 -42.63 -13.82
N TYR A 67 -2.76 -42.51 -14.48
CA TYR A 67 -2.68 -42.53 -15.94
C TYR A 67 -3.18 -43.87 -16.49
N ALA A 68 -3.93 -43.83 -17.61
CA ALA A 68 -4.45 -45.01 -18.31
C ALA A 68 -5.06 -46.10 -17.40
N SER A 69 -5.76 -45.70 -16.34
CA SER A 69 -6.33 -46.58 -15.31
C SER A 69 -7.85 -46.44 -15.20
N SER A 70 -8.49 -47.37 -14.48
CA SER A 70 -9.88 -47.22 -14.02
C SER A 70 -10.03 -47.97 -12.70
N PRO A 71 -10.38 -47.30 -11.58
CA PRO A 71 -10.53 -45.85 -11.41
C PRO A 71 -9.23 -45.06 -11.72
N ASP A 72 -9.38 -43.82 -12.20
CA ASP A 72 -8.28 -42.92 -12.59
C ASP A 72 -8.14 -41.68 -11.69
N LEU A 73 -9.09 -41.44 -10.77
CA LEU A 73 -9.01 -40.39 -9.76
C LEU A 73 -9.34 -40.97 -8.39
N TYR A 74 -8.55 -40.61 -7.39
CA TYR A 74 -8.77 -41.05 -6.02
C TYR A 74 -8.65 -39.88 -5.06
N LYS A 75 -9.46 -39.93 -3.99
CA LYS A 75 -9.37 -39.06 -2.82
C LYS A 75 -8.75 -39.85 -1.69
N ALA A 76 -7.73 -39.32 -1.04
CA ALA A 76 -7.03 -39.98 0.05
C ALA A 76 -6.78 -39.05 1.24
N ASP A 77 -6.70 -39.65 2.41
CA ASP A 77 -6.27 -38.98 3.63
C ASP A 77 -4.76 -38.66 3.54
N PRO A 78 -4.35 -37.41 3.80
CA PRO A 78 -2.98 -36.95 3.56
C PRO A 78 -1.95 -37.54 4.53
N ILE A 79 -2.40 -38.07 5.68
CA ILE A 79 -1.51 -38.63 6.71
C ILE A 79 -1.35 -40.14 6.55
N THR A 80 -2.48 -40.84 6.36
CA THR A 80 -2.53 -42.30 6.34
C THR A 80 -2.47 -42.90 4.95
N GLY A 81 -2.76 -42.11 3.91
CA GLY A 81 -2.87 -42.58 2.53
C GLY A 81 -4.11 -43.45 2.27
N ALA A 82 -5.02 -43.55 3.25
CA ALA A 82 -6.26 -44.30 3.10
C ALA A 82 -7.15 -43.67 2.03
N VAL A 83 -7.59 -44.47 1.05
CA VAL A 83 -8.49 -44.02 0.00
C VAL A 83 -9.91 -43.88 0.55
N LEU A 84 -10.47 -42.69 0.39
CA LEU A 84 -11.79 -42.29 0.86
C LEU A 84 -12.86 -42.37 -0.23
N ALA A 85 -12.45 -42.13 -1.49
CA ALA A 85 -13.31 -42.25 -2.66
C ALA A 85 -12.46 -42.49 -3.91
N SER A 86 -13.07 -43.06 -4.96
CA SER A 86 -12.45 -43.21 -6.27
C SER A 86 -13.48 -43.03 -7.39
N TYR A 87 -13.00 -42.54 -8.54
CA TYR A 87 -13.81 -42.18 -9.69
C TYR A 87 -13.12 -42.60 -10.99
N THR A 88 -13.92 -42.79 -12.04
CA THR A 88 -13.41 -42.91 -13.41
C THR A 88 -13.89 -41.69 -14.19
N VAL A 89 -12.97 -40.81 -14.54
CA VAL A 89 -13.25 -39.58 -15.29
C VAL A 89 -13.12 -39.86 -16.77
N ALA A 90 -14.14 -39.53 -17.55
CA ALA A 90 -14.13 -39.80 -18.98
C ALA A 90 -12.97 -39.05 -19.67
N GLY A 91 -12.10 -39.80 -20.36
CA GLY A 91 -11.00 -39.26 -21.16
C GLY A 91 -9.63 -39.25 -20.49
N GLY A 92 -9.47 -39.88 -19.32
CA GLY A 92 -8.17 -40.02 -18.65
C GLY A 92 -7.66 -38.73 -18.02
N LEU A 93 -6.69 -38.84 -17.12
CA LEU A 93 -6.15 -37.74 -16.32
C LEU A 93 -4.62 -37.78 -16.27
N GLY A 94 -3.99 -36.62 -16.46
CA GLY A 94 -2.57 -36.35 -16.18
C GLY A 94 -2.42 -35.61 -14.84
N ALA A 95 -1.61 -34.56 -14.84
CA ALA A 95 -1.43 -33.62 -13.73
C ALA A 95 -2.76 -33.05 -13.19
N LEU A 96 -2.79 -32.68 -11.92
CA LEU A 96 -3.97 -32.11 -11.26
C LEU A 96 -3.63 -30.75 -10.63
N ALA A 97 -4.62 -29.89 -10.49
CA ALA A 97 -4.52 -28.71 -9.65
C ALA A 97 -5.85 -28.43 -8.97
N TRP A 98 -5.83 -28.05 -7.69
CA TRP A 98 -7.05 -27.65 -6.99
C TRP A 98 -7.48 -26.22 -7.36
N ASP A 99 -8.74 -26.06 -7.76
CA ASP A 99 -9.38 -24.76 -7.94
C ASP A 99 -10.11 -24.36 -6.65
N GLY A 100 -9.46 -23.51 -5.86
CA GLY A 100 -10.03 -22.99 -4.60
C GLY A 100 -11.30 -22.16 -4.80
N ASN A 101 -11.45 -21.49 -5.95
CA ASN A 101 -12.58 -20.62 -6.28
C ASN A 101 -13.82 -21.43 -6.63
N ARG A 102 -13.67 -22.41 -7.53
CA ARG A 102 -14.77 -23.24 -8.05
C ARG A 102 -15.04 -24.48 -7.21
N LYS A 103 -14.12 -24.85 -6.32
CA LYS A 103 -14.10 -26.14 -5.59
C LYS A 103 -14.13 -27.32 -6.56
N LYS A 104 -13.27 -27.24 -7.58
CA LYS A 104 -13.13 -28.22 -8.66
C LYS A 104 -11.66 -28.63 -8.81
N ILE A 105 -11.42 -29.69 -9.57
CA ILE A 105 -10.06 -30.13 -9.89
C ILE A 105 -9.82 -29.83 -11.36
N TRP A 106 -8.83 -29.01 -11.66
CA TRP A 106 -8.26 -28.95 -13.00
C TRP A 106 -7.44 -30.21 -13.24
N ALA A 107 -7.59 -30.81 -14.40
CA ALA A 107 -6.85 -32.01 -14.77
C ALA A 107 -6.29 -31.88 -16.18
N GLY A 108 -4.98 -32.08 -16.30
CA GLY A 108 -4.26 -32.13 -17.57
C GLY A 108 -4.59 -33.39 -18.35
N TRP A 109 -4.12 -33.42 -19.58
CA TRP A 109 -4.37 -34.52 -20.50
C TRP A 109 -3.65 -35.79 -20.05
N GLY A 110 -4.39 -36.90 -20.00
CA GLY A 110 -3.88 -38.21 -19.58
C GLY A 110 -3.96 -39.29 -20.67
N GLY A 111 -3.60 -38.94 -21.90
CA GLY A 111 -3.44 -39.91 -23.01
C GLY A 111 -4.72 -40.31 -23.76
N ALA A 112 -5.90 -39.79 -23.40
CA ALA A 112 -7.15 -40.04 -24.12
C ALA A 112 -7.89 -38.75 -24.48
N GLY A 113 -8.53 -38.71 -25.66
CA GLY A 113 -9.10 -37.47 -26.22
C GLY A 113 -8.10 -36.75 -27.12
N THR A 114 -8.14 -35.42 -27.12
CA THR A 114 -7.20 -34.59 -27.91
C THR A 114 -6.02 -34.21 -27.04
N SER A 115 -4.80 -34.28 -27.56
CA SER A 115 -3.61 -33.82 -26.84
C SER A 115 -3.75 -32.36 -26.42
N GLY A 116 -3.33 -32.06 -25.19
CA GLY A 116 -3.48 -30.76 -24.53
C GLY A 116 -4.89 -30.46 -23.98
N ASP A 117 -5.84 -31.40 -24.03
CA ASP A 117 -7.16 -31.20 -23.41
C ASP A 117 -7.02 -31.02 -21.89
N VAL A 118 -7.47 -29.87 -21.38
CA VAL A 118 -7.55 -29.61 -19.94
C VAL A 118 -9.01 -29.68 -19.49
N ARG A 119 -9.24 -30.47 -18.46
CA ARG A 119 -10.57 -30.78 -17.92
C ARG A 119 -10.81 -30.07 -16.60
N LEU A 120 -12.07 -29.75 -16.35
CA LEU A 120 -12.55 -29.35 -15.02
C LEU A 120 -13.43 -30.47 -14.47
N VAL A 121 -12.98 -31.08 -13.37
CA VAL A 121 -13.60 -32.23 -12.73
C VAL A 121 -14.37 -31.80 -11.49
N ASP A 122 -15.59 -32.32 -11.36
CA ASP A 122 -16.39 -32.20 -10.16
C ASP A 122 -16.02 -33.28 -9.14
N PRO A 123 -15.38 -32.92 -8.01
CA PRO A 123 -14.93 -33.90 -7.01
C PRO A 123 -16.09 -34.58 -6.27
N ALA A 124 -17.32 -34.05 -6.35
CA ALA A 124 -18.49 -34.67 -5.72
C ALA A 124 -19.08 -35.82 -6.53
N THR A 125 -18.90 -35.80 -7.86
CA THR A 125 -19.52 -36.76 -8.79
C THR A 125 -18.49 -37.56 -9.60
N GLY A 126 -17.25 -37.08 -9.70
CA GLY A 126 -16.23 -37.62 -10.59
C GLY A 126 -16.46 -37.30 -12.07
N THR A 127 -17.38 -36.39 -12.40
CA THR A 127 -17.64 -36.00 -13.79
C THR A 127 -16.70 -34.87 -14.22
N GLY A 128 -15.99 -35.05 -15.33
CA GLY A 128 -15.11 -34.02 -15.90
C GLY A 128 -15.48 -33.67 -17.34
N ALA A 129 -15.36 -32.38 -17.69
CA ALA A 129 -15.55 -31.88 -19.04
C ALA A 129 -14.29 -31.14 -19.50
N VAL A 130 -13.96 -31.22 -20.79
CA VAL A 130 -12.90 -30.40 -21.40
C VAL A 130 -13.37 -28.95 -21.41
N VAL A 131 -12.56 -28.05 -20.87
CA VAL A 131 -12.86 -26.61 -20.78
C VAL A 131 -11.98 -25.81 -21.75
N LEU A 132 -10.74 -26.23 -21.93
CA LEU A 132 -9.82 -25.63 -22.89
C LEU A 132 -8.89 -26.70 -23.50
N ASN A 133 -8.21 -26.32 -24.58
CA ASN A 133 -7.15 -27.11 -25.17
C ASN A 133 -5.85 -26.28 -25.18
N ALA A 134 -4.86 -26.73 -24.43
CA ALA A 134 -3.54 -26.13 -24.32
C ALA A 134 -2.65 -26.57 -25.51
N ALA A 135 -3.09 -26.28 -26.74
CA ALA A 135 -2.46 -26.83 -27.96
C ALA A 135 -0.96 -26.60 -28.09
N ALA A 136 -0.42 -25.49 -27.56
CA ALA A 136 1.03 -25.23 -27.61
C ALA A 136 1.82 -26.07 -26.60
N ALA A 137 1.14 -26.60 -25.58
CA ALA A 137 1.67 -27.58 -24.63
C ALA A 137 1.34 -29.03 -25.05
N ALA A 138 0.74 -29.27 -26.21
CA ALA A 138 0.38 -30.61 -26.65
C ALA A 138 1.62 -31.49 -26.88
N PHE A 139 1.66 -32.64 -26.23
CA PHE A 139 2.72 -33.65 -26.36
C PHE A 139 2.13 -35.04 -26.63
N ASP A 140 2.98 -36.05 -26.89
CA ASP A 140 2.53 -37.37 -27.36
C ASP A 140 2.09 -38.33 -26.23
N GLU A 141 2.29 -38.00 -24.94
CA GLU A 141 2.00 -38.90 -23.80
C GLU A 141 1.01 -38.33 -22.77
N LEU A 142 1.44 -37.43 -21.88
CA LEU A 142 0.58 -36.79 -20.88
C LEU A 142 1.14 -35.43 -20.42
N ASP A 143 0.32 -34.67 -19.69
CA ASP A 143 0.76 -33.46 -18.98
C ASP A 143 1.21 -33.84 -17.57
N ASP A 144 2.45 -33.48 -17.19
CA ASP A 144 3.04 -33.77 -15.87
C ASP A 144 2.92 -32.58 -14.91
N GLY A 145 3.00 -31.33 -15.39
CA GLY A 145 2.84 -30.17 -14.52
C GLY A 145 1.53 -29.42 -14.77
N LEU A 146 0.75 -29.19 -13.71
CA LEU A 146 -0.39 -28.28 -13.79
C LEU A 146 -0.52 -27.45 -12.51
N ALA A 147 -0.54 -26.12 -12.65
CA ALA A 147 -0.78 -25.24 -11.52
C ALA A 147 -1.88 -24.23 -11.83
N TYR A 148 -2.86 -24.10 -10.93
CA TYR A 148 -3.92 -23.09 -11.01
C TYR A 148 -3.53 -21.83 -10.26
N ASP A 149 -3.67 -20.69 -10.94
CA ASP A 149 -3.54 -19.36 -10.35
C ASP A 149 -4.92 -18.75 -10.13
N ALA A 150 -5.29 -18.64 -8.86
CA ALA A 150 -6.57 -18.07 -8.47
C ALA A 150 -6.62 -16.54 -8.58
N GLN A 151 -5.48 -15.85 -8.70
CA GLN A 151 -5.42 -14.38 -8.72
C GLN A 151 -5.81 -13.78 -10.07
N ASP A 152 -5.49 -14.45 -11.18
CA ASP A 152 -5.82 -13.99 -12.53
C ASP A 152 -6.65 -15.02 -13.32
N ASP A 153 -7.08 -16.08 -12.64
CA ASP A 153 -7.89 -17.17 -13.18
C ASP A 153 -7.24 -17.83 -14.41
N SER A 154 -6.03 -18.33 -14.20
CA SER A 154 -5.18 -18.91 -15.22
C SER A 154 -4.53 -20.23 -14.78
N LEU A 155 -3.89 -20.90 -15.74
CA LEU A 155 -3.23 -22.19 -15.57
C LEU A 155 -1.83 -22.13 -16.16
N TYR A 156 -0.86 -22.59 -15.37
CA TYR A 156 0.46 -22.95 -15.85
C TYR A 156 0.47 -24.44 -16.19
N VAL A 157 0.92 -24.77 -17.39
CA VAL A 157 0.92 -26.13 -17.93
C VAL A 157 2.34 -26.49 -18.35
N SER A 158 2.80 -27.64 -17.91
CA SER A 158 4.04 -28.25 -18.36
C SER A 158 3.76 -29.63 -18.96
N PRO A 159 4.03 -29.82 -20.26
CA PRO A 159 4.01 -31.16 -20.84
C PRO A 159 5.13 -32.03 -20.27
N ASP A 160 4.95 -33.35 -20.40
CA ASP A 160 5.98 -34.33 -20.04
C ASP A 160 7.35 -34.01 -20.68
N THR A 161 8.40 -34.14 -19.88
CA THR A 161 9.80 -33.83 -20.21
C THR A 161 10.01 -32.49 -20.93
N SER A 162 9.25 -31.45 -20.56
CA SER A 162 9.37 -30.13 -21.18
C SER A 162 10.45 -29.26 -20.51
N THR A 163 11.10 -28.42 -21.30
CA THR A 163 11.90 -27.28 -20.79
C THR A 163 11.14 -25.95 -20.86
N THR A 164 9.90 -25.98 -21.32
CA THR A 164 9.03 -24.82 -21.53
C THR A 164 7.75 -24.98 -20.72
N ILE A 165 7.44 -23.97 -19.93
CA ILE A 165 6.18 -23.85 -19.19
C ILE A 165 5.28 -22.89 -19.97
N TYR A 166 4.02 -23.26 -20.14
CA TYR A 166 3.02 -22.49 -20.87
C TYR A 166 2.01 -21.89 -19.91
N HIS A 167 1.46 -20.72 -20.26
CA HIS A 167 0.49 -20.00 -19.44
C HIS A 167 -0.79 -19.76 -20.25
N TYR A 168 -1.93 -20.16 -19.68
CA TYR A 168 -3.24 -20.05 -20.33
C TYR A 168 -4.27 -19.46 -19.38
N SER A 169 -5.13 -18.58 -19.88
CA SER A 169 -6.39 -18.28 -19.16
C SER A 169 -7.27 -19.53 -19.08
N THR A 170 -8.13 -19.62 -18.08
CA THR A 170 -9.14 -20.70 -17.98
C THR A 170 -10.16 -20.69 -19.14
N ALA A 171 -10.23 -19.60 -19.91
CA ALA A 171 -11.00 -19.49 -21.15
C ALA A 171 -10.27 -20.04 -22.39
N GLY A 172 -9.01 -20.48 -22.25
CA GLY A 172 -8.21 -21.09 -23.31
C GLY A 172 -7.36 -20.12 -24.13
N ALA A 173 -7.30 -18.82 -23.79
CA ALA A 173 -6.34 -17.91 -24.40
C ALA A 173 -4.92 -18.21 -23.92
N ASN A 174 -3.97 -18.37 -24.85
CA ASN A 174 -2.55 -18.49 -24.55
C ASN A 174 -2.01 -17.11 -24.13
N LEU A 175 -1.50 -17.03 -22.90
CA LEU A 175 -0.96 -15.83 -22.27
C LEU A 175 0.56 -15.72 -22.43
N GLY A 176 1.22 -16.81 -22.81
CA GLY A 176 2.64 -16.86 -23.11
C GLY A 176 3.29 -18.18 -22.72
N SER A 177 4.62 -18.19 -22.76
CA SER A 177 5.45 -19.31 -22.32
C SER A 177 6.83 -18.81 -21.90
N PHE A 178 7.50 -19.55 -21.04
CA PHE A 178 8.84 -19.23 -20.57
C PHE A 178 9.64 -20.51 -20.33
N PRO A 179 10.99 -20.45 -20.43
CA PRO A 179 11.82 -21.59 -20.09
C PRO A 179 11.74 -21.88 -18.59
N TRP A 180 11.69 -23.16 -18.22
CA TRP A 180 11.87 -23.57 -16.83
C TRP A 180 13.29 -23.17 -16.34
N THR A 181 13.47 -23.00 -15.04
CA THR A 181 14.75 -22.50 -14.49
C THR A 181 15.74 -23.63 -14.17
N GLY A 182 15.31 -24.89 -14.21
CA GLY A 182 16.13 -26.04 -13.89
C GLY A 182 17.22 -26.33 -14.92
N SER A 183 18.14 -27.23 -14.57
CA SER A 183 19.27 -27.60 -15.44
C SER A 183 19.55 -29.10 -15.43
N GLY A 184 19.88 -29.66 -16.61
CA GLY A 184 20.30 -31.06 -16.76
C GLY A 184 19.16 -32.08 -16.85
N CYS A 185 17.91 -31.64 -16.74
CA CYS A 185 16.71 -32.49 -16.68
C CYS A 185 15.54 -31.77 -17.38
N TYR A 186 14.31 -32.16 -17.06
CA TYR A 186 13.10 -31.54 -17.58
C TYR A 186 12.13 -31.21 -16.45
N ASN A 187 11.26 -30.23 -16.68
CA ASN A 187 10.16 -29.94 -15.77
C ASN A 187 9.09 -31.01 -15.89
N SER A 188 8.58 -31.45 -14.75
CA SER A 188 7.52 -32.47 -14.66
C SER A 188 6.51 -32.14 -13.57
N GLY A 189 6.47 -30.94 -13.03
CA GLY A 189 5.56 -30.63 -11.94
C GLY A 189 5.47 -29.15 -11.69
N LEU A 190 4.28 -28.66 -11.37
CA LEU A 190 4.04 -27.24 -11.17
C LEU A 190 3.10 -27.03 -9.99
N ALA A 191 3.40 -26.05 -9.13
CA ALA A 191 2.45 -25.57 -8.13
C ALA A 191 2.59 -24.07 -7.91
N ILE A 192 1.45 -23.43 -7.66
CA ILE A 192 1.43 -22.06 -7.15
C ILE A 192 1.53 -22.10 -5.62
N GLY A 193 2.54 -21.40 -5.12
CA GLY A 193 2.66 -21.06 -3.71
C GLY A 193 2.58 -19.56 -3.53
N GLY A 194 1.37 -19.01 -3.61
CA GLY A 194 1.14 -17.56 -3.59
C GLY A 194 1.80 -16.86 -4.78
N GLN A 195 2.95 -16.23 -4.56
CA GLN A 195 3.69 -15.48 -5.58
C GLN A 195 4.88 -16.25 -6.14
N LEU A 196 5.04 -17.49 -5.70
CA LEU A 196 6.05 -18.41 -6.17
C LEU A 196 5.42 -19.44 -7.11
N LEU A 197 6.17 -19.80 -8.15
CA LEU A 197 5.89 -20.95 -8.98
C LEU A 197 6.98 -22.00 -8.71
N PHE A 198 6.57 -23.14 -8.17
CA PHE A 198 7.43 -24.28 -7.91
C PHE A 198 7.47 -25.17 -9.14
N GLN A 199 8.66 -25.67 -9.47
CA GLN A 199 8.96 -26.42 -10.69
C GLN A 199 9.64 -27.74 -10.29
N GLY A 200 8.90 -28.84 -10.34
CA GLY A 200 9.42 -30.19 -10.12
C GLY A 200 10.28 -30.68 -11.29
N SER A 201 11.21 -31.60 -11.03
CA SER A 201 11.96 -32.28 -12.10
C SER A 201 11.60 -33.74 -12.28
N ASP A 202 11.68 -34.12 -13.54
CA ASP A 202 11.70 -35.52 -13.92
C ASP A 202 13.03 -36.14 -13.47
N GLY A 203 12.97 -36.91 -12.39
CA GLY A 203 14.02 -37.86 -11.97
C GLY A 203 15.30 -37.23 -11.40
N CYS A 204 15.37 -35.90 -11.31
CA CYS A 204 16.53 -35.20 -10.77
C CYS A 204 16.45 -34.92 -9.27
N ASN A 205 15.32 -35.26 -8.65
CA ASN A 205 15.08 -35.14 -7.22
C ASN A 205 15.35 -33.71 -6.74
N HIS A 206 14.74 -32.74 -7.42
CA HIS A 206 14.99 -31.34 -7.17
C HIS A 206 13.79 -30.50 -7.60
N ILE A 207 13.46 -29.51 -6.77
CA ILE A 207 12.43 -28.51 -7.05
C ILE A 207 13.11 -27.15 -7.15
N TRP A 208 12.87 -26.44 -8.26
CA TRP A 208 13.28 -25.06 -8.42
C TRP A 208 12.10 -24.13 -8.23
N VAL A 209 12.37 -22.92 -7.74
CA VAL A 209 11.33 -21.95 -7.42
C VAL A 209 11.65 -20.64 -8.09
N VAL A 210 10.66 -20.08 -8.79
CA VAL A 210 10.75 -18.77 -9.42
C VAL A 210 9.68 -17.83 -8.88
N GLN A 211 9.91 -16.55 -9.06
CA GLN A 211 8.86 -15.53 -8.94
C GLN A 211 7.80 -15.78 -10.02
N ARG A 212 6.54 -15.92 -9.62
CA ARG A 212 5.42 -16.19 -10.54
C ARG A 212 5.26 -15.13 -11.63
N GLY A 213 5.43 -13.85 -11.29
CA GLY A 213 5.25 -12.75 -12.24
C GLY A 213 6.45 -12.46 -13.14
N SER A 214 7.68 -12.53 -12.62
CA SER A 214 8.90 -12.19 -13.38
C SER A 214 9.68 -13.40 -13.88
N HIS A 215 9.37 -14.60 -13.39
CA HIS A 215 10.10 -15.85 -13.60
C HIS A 215 11.57 -15.81 -13.16
N ALA A 216 11.95 -14.82 -12.35
CA ALA A 216 13.29 -14.75 -11.76
C ALA A 216 13.46 -15.87 -10.72
N ALA A 217 14.62 -16.52 -10.71
CA ALA A 217 14.95 -17.55 -9.71
C ALA A 217 14.82 -16.96 -8.29
N ALA A 218 14.12 -17.69 -7.42
CA ALA A 218 13.93 -17.33 -6.01
C ALA A 218 14.85 -18.17 -5.13
N PHE A 219 14.62 -19.49 -5.10
CA PHE A 219 15.44 -20.49 -4.41
C PHE A 219 15.18 -21.87 -5.03
N ASP A 220 15.85 -22.89 -4.52
CA ASP A 220 15.67 -24.28 -4.93
C ASP A 220 16.03 -25.21 -3.78
N PHE A 221 15.57 -26.45 -3.84
CA PHE A 221 15.90 -27.46 -2.85
C PHE A 221 15.87 -28.88 -3.42
N ALA A 222 16.74 -29.73 -2.89
CA ALA A 222 16.78 -31.13 -3.25
C ALA A 222 15.64 -31.91 -2.57
N THR A 223 14.98 -32.79 -3.30
CA THR A 223 13.95 -33.71 -2.78
C THR A 223 14.53 -35.08 -2.37
N GLY A 224 15.87 -35.24 -2.46
CA GLY A 224 16.65 -36.30 -1.79
C GLY A 224 17.17 -37.43 -2.70
N ALA A 225 18.01 -38.31 -2.14
CA ALA A 225 18.56 -39.49 -2.85
C ALA A 225 17.59 -40.67 -2.75
N GLY A 226 16.58 -40.70 -3.64
CA GLY A 226 15.49 -41.65 -3.49
C GLY A 226 14.69 -41.99 -4.73
N GLY A 227 15.20 -41.77 -5.94
CA GLY A 227 14.54 -42.18 -7.19
C GLY A 227 13.12 -41.61 -7.33
N VAL A 228 12.89 -40.41 -6.77
CA VAL A 228 11.61 -39.75 -6.82
C VAL A 228 11.55 -38.90 -8.07
N ARG A 229 10.48 -39.04 -8.85
CA ARG A 229 10.18 -38.11 -9.95
C ARG A 229 9.18 -37.11 -9.39
N ASP A 230 9.50 -35.82 -9.43
CA ASP A 230 8.63 -34.76 -8.91
C ASP A 230 7.56 -34.42 -9.98
N GLU A 231 6.63 -35.36 -10.18
CA GLU A 231 5.76 -35.49 -11.38
C GLU A 231 4.47 -34.68 -11.33
N ASP A 232 4.18 -34.07 -10.19
CA ASP A 232 3.26 -32.95 -10.05
C ASP A 232 3.44 -32.39 -8.64
N LEU A 233 3.03 -31.14 -8.43
CA LEU A 233 3.20 -30.47 -7.15
C LEU A 233 1.88 -29.86 -6.69
N GLU A 234 1.67 -29.77 -5.38
CA GLU A 234 0.54 -29.01 -4.84
C GLU A 234 0.85 -28.50 -3.44
N CYS A 235 0.44 -27.27 -3.15
CA CYS A 235 0.76 -26.65 -1.87
C CYS A 235 -0.28 -27.02 -0.78
N ASP A 236 0.18 -27.14 0.47
CA ASP A 236 -0.67 -27.43 1.64
C ASP A 236 -0.22 -26.60 2.86
N SER A 237 -1.08 -25.67 3.27
CA SER A 237 -0.90 -24.82 4.45
C SER A 237 -1.67 -25.32 5.69
N VAL A 238 -2.41 -26.42 5.58
CA VAL A 238 -3.41 -26.85 6.57
C VAL A 238 -2.95 -28.08 7.34
N THR A 239 -2.53 -29.14 6.66
CA THR A 239 -2.33 -30.47 7.25
C THR A 239 -1.25 -30.46 8.34
N PHE A 240 -0.19 -29.68 8.16
CA PHE A 240 0.97 -29.60 9.06
C PHE A 240 1.11 -28.25 9.76
N SER A 241 0.05 -27.44 9.76
CA SER A 241 0.04 -26.12 10.38
C SER A 241 0.68 -26.15 11.79
N PRO A 242 1.58 -25.21 12.13
CA PRO A 242 1.90 -23.98 11.40
C PRO A 242 2.89 -24.14 10.23
N ARG A 243 3.37 -25.36 9.95
CA ARG A 243 4.24 -25.60 8.79
C ARG A 243 3.43 -25.56 7.51
N THR A 244 4.01 -24.92 6.51
CA THR A 244 3.51 -24.93 5.15
C THR A 244 4.36 -25.91 4.33
N VAL A 245 3.74 -26.74 3.51
CA VAL A 245 4.45 -27.75 2.71
C VAL A 245 4.10 -27.68 1.24
N MET A 246 5.02 -28.15 0.42
CA MET A 246 4.78 -28.54 -0.97
C MET A 246 4.71 -30.06 -1.02
N TRP A 247 3.58 -30.58 -1.48
CA TRP A 247 3.48 -31.98 -1.85
C TRP A 247 4.12 -32.20 -3.21
N SER A 248 4.90 -33.26 -3.32
CA SER A 248 5.44 -33.80 -4.57
C SER A 248 4.91 -35.23 -4.77
N MET A 249 4.44 -35.52 -5.99
CA MET A 249 3.91 -36.83 -6.37
C MET A 249 4.99 -37.70 -7.01
N GLU A 250 5.14 -38.92 -6.52
CA GLU A 250 5.92 -39.98 -7.19
C GLU A 250 5.08 -40.68 -8.27
N ALA A 251 5.58 -40.73 -9.51
CA ALA A 251 4.90 -41.40 -10.63
C ALA A 251 4.68 -42.90 -10.43
N TYR A 252 5.67 -43.62 -9.90
CA TYR A 252 5.72 -45.08 -9.97
C TYR A 252 5.40 -45.78 -8.65
N GLU A 253 4.88 -47.02 -8.77
CA GLU A 253 4.53 -47.84 -7.61
C GLU A 253 5.78 -48.39 -6.86
N PRO A 254 5.81 -48.40 -5.51
CA PRO A 254 4.75 -47.97 -4.61
C PRO A 254 4.64 -46.43 -4.55
N ARG A 255 3.47 -45.92 -4.93
CA ARG A 255 3.23 -44.49 -5.08
C ARG A 255 3.20 -43.80 -3.73
N ARG A 256 3.78 -42.60 -3.68
CA ARG A 256 3.83 -41.77 -2.48
C ARG A 256 3.61 -40.29 -2.82
N ALA A 257 2.93 -39.58 -1.94
CA ALA A 257 3.03 -38.13 -1.86
C ALA A 257 4.05 -37.76 -0.77
N ILE A 258 4.94 -36.83 -1.08
CA ILE A 258 6.02 -36.41 -0.20
C ILE A 258 5.88 -34.93 0.10
N ALA A 259 5.75 -34.56 1.38
CA ALA A 259 5.64 -33.18 1.81
C ALA A 259 7.01 -32.64 2.19
N PHE A 260 7.42 -31.58 1.51
CA PHE A 260 8.61 -30.79 1.82
C PHE A 260 8.22 -29.45 2.42
N GLU A 261 8.89 -29.03 3.48
CA GLU A 261 8.65 -27.72 4.10
C GLU A 261 9.00 -26.60 3.11
N ILE A 262 8.12 -25.61 2.99
CA ILE A 262 8.32 -24.41 2.16
C ILE A 262 8.12 -23.16 3.03
N PRO A 263 8.49 -21.95 2.56
CA PRO A 263 8.37 -20.75 3.36
C PRO A 263 6.97 -20.57 3.95
N PRO A 264 6.83 -20.35 5.27
CA PRO A 264 5.52 -20.10 5.88
C PRO A 264 4.76 -18.97 5.18
N GLY A 265 3.46 -19.19 4.93
CA GLY A 265 2.60 -18.24 4.22
C GLY A 265 2.77 -18.22 2.70
N SER A 266 3.76 -18.95 2.14
CA SER A 266 3.92 -19.09 0.69
C SER A 266 3.01 -20.15 0.08
N CYS A 267 1.98 -20.63 0.76
CA CYS A 267 0.95 -21.46 0.17
C CYS A 267 -0.40 -20.95 0.58
N ALA A 268 -1.31 -20.98 -0.39
CA ALA A 268 -2.71 -20.77 -0.18
C ALA A 268 -3.45 -21.87 -0.91
N THR A 269 -4.26 -22.63 -0.18
CA THR A 269 -4.90 -23.84 -0.71
C THR A 269 -5.68 -23.52 -2.00
N GLY A 270 -5.37 -24.19 -3.10
CA GLY A 270 -6.05 -24.02 -4.38
C GLY A 270 -5.71 -22.73 -5.13
N GLY A 271 -4.44 -22.31 -5.08
CA GLY A 271 -3.92 -21.13 -5.79
C GLY A 271 -4.10 -19.79 -5.05
N GLY A 272 -4.80 -19.78 -3.91
CA GLY A 272 -5.04 -18.61 -3.06
C GLY A 272 -6.16 -17.70 -3.52
N VAL A 273 -7.30 -17.78 -2.83
CA VAL A 273 -8.45 -16.90 -3.09
C VAL A 273 -8.17 -15.52 -2.47
N ASP A 274 -8.26 -14.50 -3.31
CA ASP A 274 -8.27 -13.07 -2.96
C ASP A 274 -9.48 -12.49 -3.70
N ARG A 275 -10.64 -12.50 -3.04
CA ARG A 275 -11.91 -12.26 -3.74
C ARG A 275 -12.13 -10.79 -4.06
N ASP A 276 -11.66 -9.88 -3.22
CA ASP A 276 -11.84 -8.45 -3.38
C ASP A 276 -10.64 -7.74 -4.04
N GLY A 277 -9.56 -8.48 -4.31
CA GLY A 277 -8.48 -8.11 -5.20
C GLY A 277 -7.42 -7.21 -4.56
N ASP A 278 -7.37 -7.15 -3.23
CA ASP A 278 -6.47 -6.25 -2.49
C ASP A 278 -5.06 -6.82 -2.30
N GLY A 279 -4.86 -8.11 -2.57
CA GLY A 279 -3.59 -8.82 -2.43
C GLY A 279 -3.41 -9.55 -1.12
N LEU A 280 -4.39 -9.47 -0.22
CA LEU A 280 -4.53 -10.30 0.95
C LEU A 280 -5.39 -11.51 0.57
N LEU A 281 -5.04 -12.67 1.11
CA LEU A 281 -5.80 -13.87 0.84
C LEU A 281 -6.98 -13.96 1.80
N ASP A 282 -8.12 -14.43 1.32
CA ASP A 282 -9.32 -14.67 2.12
C ASP A 282 -9.04 -15.44 3.42
N GLU A 283 -8.14 -16.43 3.35
CA GLU A 283 -7.73 -17.21 4.52
C GLU A 283 -6.92 -16.39 5.53
N TRP A 284 -6.12 -15.42 5.07
CA TRP A 284 -5.40 -14.49 5.95
C TRP A 284 -6.39 -13.53 6.62
N GLU A 285 -7.36 -13.01 5.87
CA GLU A 285 -8.34 -12.06 6.38
C GLU A 285 -9.33 -12.70 7.36
N THR A 286 -9.59 -14.02 7.24
CA THR A 286 -10.53 -14.75 8.11
C THR A 286 -9.89 -15.49 9.27
N ALA A 287 -8.62 -15.88 9.17
CA ALA A 287 -7.92 -16.66 10.20
C ALA A 287 -6.63 -16.02 10.71
N GLY A 288 -6.17 -14.93 10.10
CA GLY A 288 -4.81 -14.42 10.28
C GLY A 288 -3.78 -15.26 9.53
N VAL A 289 -2.52 -14.85 9.56
CA VAL A 289 -1.43 -15.55 8.88
C VAL A 289 -0.16 -15.57 9.73
N THR A 290 0.56 -16.69 9.70
CA THR A 290 1.91 -16.76 10.27
C THR A 290 2.93 -16.52 9.17
N ILE A 291 3.68 -15.44 9.29
CA ILE A 291 4.73 -15.06 8.34
C ILE A 291 6.08 -15.32 8.97
N ASP A 292 6.96 -15.96 8.21
CA ASP A 292 8.38 -16.04 8.54
C ASP A 292 9.11 -14.84 7.91
N PRO A 293 9.54 -13.85 8.71
CA PRO A 293 10.05 -12.58 8.18
C PRO A 293 11.45 -12.68 7.55
N ASP A 294 12.27 -13.66 7.94
CA ASP A 294 13.61 -13.87 7.40
C ASP A 294 13.87 -15.32 6.93
N GLY A 295 12.84 -16.17 6.96
CA GLY A 295 12.90 -17.56 6.50
C GLY A 295 13.77 -18.39 7.43
N ALA A 296 14.89 -18.91 6.91
CA ALA A 296 15.85 -19.64 7.74
C ALA A 296 16.72 -18.74 8.66
N GLY A 297 16.33 -17.47 8.84
CA GLY A 297 17.05 -16.50 9.66
C GLY A 297 16.79 -16.64 11.17
N PRO A 298 17.35 -15.75 11.99
CA PRO A 298 17.22 -15.81 13.45
C PRO A 298 15.85 -15.37 13.98
N THR A 299 15.00 -14.76 13.15
CA THR A 299 13.72 -14.20 13.61
C THR A 299 12.66 -15.29 13.59
N ALA A 300 11.98 -15.49 14.72
CA ALA A 300 10.91 -16.49 14.78
C ALA A 300 9.71 -16.07 13.90
N PRO A 301 8.95 -17.03 13.33
CA PRO A 301 7.70 -16.74 12.64
C PRO A 301 6.73 -15.91 13.49
N GLN A 302 6.07 -14.95 12.86
CA GLN A 302 5.17 -13.99 13.50
C GLN A 302 3.74 -14.21 13.02
N PHE A 303 2.80 -14.33 13.97
CA PHE A 303 1.38 -14.36 13.66
C PHE A 303 0.80 -12.94 13.54
N VAL A 304 0.09 -12.68 12.45
CA VAL A 304 -0.61 -11.42 12.14
C VAL A 304 -2.11 -11.67 12.10
N ASP A 305 -2.83 -11.12 13.08
CA ASP A 305 -4.27 -11.33 13.29
C ASP A 305 -5.11 -10.31 12.50
N LEU A 306 -5.17 -10.45 11.18
CA LEU A 306 -5.96 -9.57 10.30
C LEU A 306 -7.46 -9.51 10.66
N PRO A 307 -8.13 -10.61 11.05
CA PRO A 307 -9.51 -10.55 11.50
C PRO A 307 -9.70 -9.59 12.68
N ALA A 308 -8.78 -9.63 13.66
CA ALA A 308 -8.83 -8.72 14.80
C ALA A 308 -8.50 -7.27 14.43
N MET A 309 -7.74 -7.06 13.35
CA MET A 309 -7.41 -5.74 12.80
C MET A 309 -8.55 -5.15 11.94
N GLY A 310 -9.51 -5.98 11.54
CA GLY A 310 -10.72 -5.55 10.83
C GLY A 310 -10.71 -5.81 9.32
N ALA A 311 -9.92 -6.78 8.85
CA ALA A 311 -9.96 -7.20 7.46
C ALA A 311 -11.34 -7.78 7.05
N ASP A 312 -11.72 -7.64 5.78
CA ASP A 312 -13.00 -8.04 5.21
C ASP A 312 -12.84 -8.59 3.79
N VAL A 313 -12.97 -9.90 3.66
CA VAL A 313 -12.91 -10.67 2.38
C VAL A 313 -13.84 -10.22 1.25
N ASN A 314 -14.72 -9.26 1.51
CA ASN A 314 -15.64 -8.69 0.52
C ASN A 314 -15.35 -7.24 0.20
N LYS A 315 -14.43 -6.57 0.91
CA LYS A 315 -14.15 -5.15 0.74
C LYS A 315 -12.66 -4.89 0.94
N PRO A 316 -11.98 -4.34 -0.10
CA PRO A 316 -10.53 -4.22 -0.09
C PRO A 316 -9.98 -3.53 1.15
N ASP A 317 -8.92 -4.09 1.71
CA ASP A 317 -8.18 -3.56 2.83
C ASP A 317 -6.79 -3.07 2.41
N ILE A 318 -6.37 -1.94 2.97
CA ILE A 318 -5.00 -1.45 2.89
C ILE A 318 -4.51 -1.22 4.30
N PHE A 319 -3.40 -1.86 4.66
CA PHE A 319 -2.78 -1.70 5.98
C PHE A 319 -1.52 -0.84 5.90
N LEU A 320 -1.39 0.13 6.81
CA LEU A 320 -0.20 0.97 6.99
C LEU A 320 0.37 0.79 8.39
N GLN A 321 1.69 0.61 8.49
CA GLN A 321 2.42 0.77 9.75
C GLN A 321 3.22 2.05 9.66
N VAL A 322 2.96 2.98 10.57
CA VAL A 322 3.57 4.31 10.64
C VAL A 322 4.48 4.37 11.86
N ASP A 323 5.78 4.25 11.61
CA ASP A 323 6.81 4.54 12.61
C ASP A 323 7.18 6.03 12.52
N TRP A 324 7.50 6.68 13.64
CA TRP A 324 7.72 8.14 13.68
C TRP A 324 8.99 8.54 14.42
N MET A 325 9.67 9.57 13.93
CA MET A 325 10.84 10.14 14.61
C MET A 325 10.45 11.06 15.75
N GLN A 326 11.08 10.90 16.91
CA GLN A 326 10.85 11.77 18.05
C GLN A 326 12.07 11.85 18.98
N ASP A 327 12.29 13.05 19.54
CA ASP A 327 13.19 13.30 20.67
C ASP A 327 12.51 14.20 21.72
N ALA A 328 13.28 14.85 22.59
CA ALA A 328 12.75 15.73 23.64
C ALA A 328 12.12 17.03 23.10
N THR A 329 12.44 17.44 21.87
CA THR A 329 12.08 18.73 21.25
C THR A 329 11.34 18.60 19.92
N HIS A 330 11.39 17.44 19.28
CA HIS A 330 10.78 17.15 17.99
C HIS A 330 9.87 15.94 18.09
N ASN A 331 8.74 15.97 17.39
CA ASN A 331 7.81 14.85 17.30
C ASN A 331 7.16 14.83 15.91
N GLN A 332 7.57 13.88 15.08
CA GLN A 332 7.07 13.72 13.71
C GLN A 332 5.87 12.76 13.61
N ARG A 333 5.28 12.37 14.75
CA ARG A 333 4.04 11.59 14.79
C ARG A 333 2.92 12.36 14.09
N LEU A 334 2.21 11.70 13.18
CA LEU A 334 1.08 12.27 12.47
C LEU A 334 -0.10 12.51 13.42
N SER A 335 -0.93 13.47 13.07
CA SER A 335 -2.11 13.80 13.86
C SER A 335 -3.23 12.79 13.57
N ALA A 336 -4.04 12.49 14.60
CA ALA A 336 -5.20 11.63 14.44
C ALA A 336 -6.23 12.21 13.44
N ALA A 337 -6.28 13.54 13.29
CA ALA A 337 -7.16 14.21 12.34
C ALA A 337 -6.67 14.02 10.89
N ALA A 338 -5.36 14.10 10.66
CA ALA A 338 -4.76 13.83 9.36
C ALA A 338 -5.01 12.38 8.92
N ILE A 339 -4.71 11.40 9.80
CA ILE A 339 -4.96 9.97 9.53
C ILE A 339 -6.45 9.73 9.22
N LYS A 340 -7.36 10.27 10.06
CA LYS A 340 -8.80 10.11 9.84
C LYS A 340 -9.25 10.67 8.48
N THR A 341 -8.69 11.80 8.07
CA THR A 341 -9.01 12.41 6.76
C THR A 341 -8.68 11.45 5.62
N VAL A 342 -7.52 10.80 5.66
CA VAL A 342 -7.13 9.81 4.64
C VAL A 342 -8.03 8.57 4.71
N VAL A 343 -8.30 8.03 5.91
CA VAL A 343 -9.19 6.88 6.10
C VAL A 343 -10.60 7.15 5.55
N ASP A 344 -11.18 8.31 5.85
CA ASP A 344 -12.50 8.71 5.34
C ASP A 344 -12.49 8.84 3.81
N SER A 345 -11.39 9.29 3.22
CA SER A 345 -11.24 9.47 1.77
C SER A 345 -11.25 8.14 1.02
N PHE A 346 -10.52 7.13 1.51
CA PHE A 346 -10.54 5.77 0.96
C PHE A 346 -11.89 5.08 1.16
N ALA A 347 -12.51 5.26 2.33
CA ALA A 347 -13.84 4.72 2.62
C ALA A 347 -14.93 5.31 1.71
N ALA A 348 -14.83 6.60 1.35
CA ALA A 348 -15.75 7.31 0.47
C ALA A 348 -15.36 7.27 -1.02
N SER A 349 -14.32 6.51 -1.37
CA SER A 349 -13.85 6.39 -2.75
C SER A 349 -14.90 5.68 -3.63
N PRO A 350 -14.92 5.96 -4.95
CA PRO A 350 -15.79 5.25 -5.89
C PRO A 350 -15.19 3.92 -6.37
N TYR A 351 -14.08 3.46 -5.77
CA TYR A 351 -13.46 2.18 -6.14
C TYR A 351 -14.49 1.06 -5.98
N THR A 352 -14.63 0.22 -7.00
CA THR A 352 -15.53 -0.93 -6.98
C THR A 352 -14.69 -2.21 -7.09
N SER A 353 -14.72 -3.03 -6.05
CA SER A 353 -13.97 -4.29 -6.02
C SER A 353 -14.60 -5.35 -6.93
N PRO A 354 -13.90 -6.46 -7.25
CA PRO A 354 -14.47 -7.60 -7.97
C PRO A 354 -15.70 -8.21 -7.29
N THR A 355 -15.83 -8.08 -5.95
CA THR A 355 -17.03 -8.47 -5.18
C THR A 355 -18.21 -7.50 -5.35
N GLY A 356 -18.00 -6.34 -5.96
CA GLY A 356 -19.00 -5.29 -6.14
C GLY A 356 -19.16 -4.35 -4.93
N SER A 357 -18.31 -4.49 -3.89
CA SER A 357 -18.26 -3.52 -2.80
C SER A 357 -17.74 -2.17 -3.28
N VAL A 358 -18.13 -1.08 -2.60
CA VAL A 358 -17.68 0.27 -2.91
C VAL A 358 -16.87 0.84 -1.76
N GLY A 359 -15.75 1.49 -2.10
CA GLY A 359 -14.81 2.05 -1.15
C GLY A 359 -13.75 1.04 -0.71
N ILE A 360 -12.73 1.52 -0.02
CA ILE A 360 -11.60 0.74 0.49
C ILE A 360 -11.51 0.97 2.01
N ASN A 361 -11.23 -0.06 2.78
CA ASN A 361 -10.91 0.05 4.19
C ASN A 361 -9.41 0.37 4.33
N LEU A 362 -9.08 1.53 4.91
CA LEU A 362 -7.70 1.90 5.21
C LEU A 362 -7.47 1.75 6.72
N HIS A 363 -6.52 0.89 7.09
CA HIS A 363 -6.14 0.59 8.46
C HIS A 363 -4.75 1.16 8.76
N VAL A 364 -4.66 2.07 9.73
CA VAL A 364 -3.39 2.78 10.02
C VAL A 364 -2.94 2.52 11.45
N ASP A 365 -1.88 1.72 11.61
CA ASP A 365 -1.20 1.49 12.88
C ASP A 365 -0.10 2.53 13.09
N GLU A 366 -0.34 3.47 14.00
CA GLU A 366 0.62 4.48 14.44
C GLU A 366 0.88 4.33 15.96
N GLY A 367 0.84 3.11 16.46
CA GLY A 367 1.13 2.78 17.85
C GLY A 367 -0.11 2.35 18.64
N PRO A 368 0.06 1.80 19.86
CA PRO A 368 -1.03 1.19 20.63
C PRO A 368 -2.24 2.09 20.92
N THR A 369 -2.05 3.41 20.94
CA THR A 369 -3.10 4.40 21.21
C THR A 369 -3.77 4.95 19.95
N SER A 370 -3.26 4.63 18.76
CA SER A 370 -3.88 5.03 17.50
C SER A 370 -5.20 4.28 17.29
N ILE A 371 -6.15 4.91 16.60
CA ILE A 371 -7.49 4.36 16.35
C ILE A 371 -7.39 3.34 15.21
N MET A 372 -7.77 2.10 15.49
CA MET A 372 -7.87 1.02 14.52
C MET A 372 -9.24 1.02 13.84
N ASN A 373 -10.30 1.23 14.62
CA ASN A 373 -11.66 1.30 14.10
C ASN A 373 -12.31 2.63 14.48
N HIS A 374 -12.46 3.52 13.48
CA HIS A 374 -13.02 4.85 13.69
C HIS A 374 -14.53 4.87 13.96
N ALA A 375 -15.26 3.78 13.69
CA ALA A 375 -16.68 3.66 14.03
C ALA A 375 -16.89 3.31 15.51
N THR A 376 -15.99 2.52 16.10
CA THR A 376 -16.10 2.07 17.50
C THR A 376 -15.13 2.78 18.46
N ASN A 377 -14.18 3.56 17.92
CA ASN A 377 -13.02 4.12 18.63
C ASN A 377 -12.11 3.04 19.26
N ALA A 378 -12.13 1.80 18.74
CA ALA A 378 -11.19 0.78 19.18
C ALA A 378 -9.76 1.18 18.76
N THR A 379 -8.82 1.09 19.71
CA THR A 379 -7.40 1.37 19.45
C THR A 379 -6.64 0.10 19.07
N TRP A 380 -5.50 0.24 18.40
CA TRP A 380 -4.65 -0.90 18.04
C TRP A 380 -4.16 -1.72 19.26
N GLY A 381 -3.92 -1.08 20.40
CA GLY A 381 -3.54 -1.78 21.64
C GLY A 381 -2.37 -2.74 21.44
N SER A 382 -2.56 -4.01 21.83
CA SER A 382 -1.54 -5.07 21.68
C SER A 382 -1.35 -5.57 20.25
N LEU A 383 -2.23 -5.23 19.32
CA LEU A 383 -2.07 -5.57 17.90
C LEU A 383 -1.02 -4.68 17.25
N SER A 384 -0.76 -3.49 17.80
CA SER A 384 0.21 -2.54 17.25
C SER A 384 1.64 -3.10 17.23
N ARG A 385 2.38 -2.78 16.17
CA ARG A 385 3.83 -2.98 16.07
C ARG A 385 4.58 -1.72 15.67
N ALA A 386 3.88 -0.61 15.48
CA ALA A 386 4.49 0.67 15.14
C ALA A 386 5.35 1.21 16.29
N ASN A 387 6.47 1.84 15.95
CA ASN A 387 7.48 2.27 16.91
C ASN A 387 7.81 3.76 16.82
N GLN A 388 8.20 4.31 17.97
CA GLN A 388 8.95 5.56 18.02
C GLN A 388 10.40 5.27 17.60
N LEU A 389 10.88 6.00 16.59
CA LEU A 389 12.25 5.98 16.11
C LEU A 389 13.06 7.15 16.69
N ALA A 390 14.37 6.94 16.82
CA ALA A 390 15.27 8.02 17.24
C ALA A 390 15.25 9.15 16.20
N TYR A 391 15.16 10.39 16.69
CA TYR A 391 15.19 11.56 15.82
C TYR A 391 16.52 11.71 15.08
N THR A 392 16.42 11.99 13.78
CA THR A 392 17.47 12.59 12.97
C THR A 392 16.86 13.71 12.14
N ALA A 393 17.65 14.76 11.87
CA ALA A 393 17.21 15.84 11.01
C ALA A 393 16.95 15.36 9.57
N ASN A 394 17.81 14.46 9.08
CA ASN A 394 17.71 13.88 7.74
C ASN A 394 17.79 12.35 7.87
N LEU A 395 16.80 11.62 7.35
CA LEU A 395 16.76 10.16 7.40
C LEU A 395 17.81 9.49 6.51
N GLY A 396 18.33 10.19 5.50
CA GLY A 396 19.36 9.70 4.59
C GLY A 396 19.97 10.83 3.77
N THR A 397 20.37 10.51 2.54
CA THR A 397 21.00 11.46 1.62
C THR A 397 20.56 11.20 0.19
N SER A 398 20.38 12.26 -0.59
CA SER A 398 20.25 12.15 -2.04
C SER A 398 21.60 12.29 -2.75
N GLY A 399 21.80 11.50 -3.80
CA GLY A 399 22.99 11.47 -4.63
C GLY A 399 22.66 11.52 -6.13
N PRO A 400 23.62 11.19 -7.02
CA PRO A 400 23.34 11.07 -8.44
C PRO A 400 22.28 9.98 -8.69
N GLY A 401 21.09 10.39 -9.15
CA GLY A 401 19.94 9.50 -9.35
C GLY A 401 18.82 9.65 -8.31
N GLY A 402 19.04 10.41 -7.23
CA GLY A 402 18.04 10.75 -6.22
C GLY A 402 18.31 10.17 -4.83
N TYR A 403 17.25 9.96 -4.04
CA TYR A 403 17.32 9.51 -2.65
C TYR A 403 17.82 8.06 -2.50
N ASP A 404 18.80 7.85 -1.61
CA ASP A 404 19.34 6.52 -1.26
C ASP A 404 18.54 5.90 -0.09
N TRP A 405 17.92 4.75 -0.37
CA TRP A 405 17.05 4.04 0.58
C TRP A 405 17.78 3.24 1.67
N SER A 406 19.11 3.22 1.71
CA SER A 406 19.90 2.41 2.65
C SER A 406 19.60 2.70 4.13
N ALA A 407 19.44 3.98 4.48
CA ALA A 407 19.16 4.38 5.85
C ALA A 407 17.71 4.03 6.25
N PHE A 408 16.74 4.23 5.35
CA PHE A 408 15.37 3.73 5.52
C PHE A 408 15.36 2.20 5.68
N GLN A 409 16.07 1.48 4.82
CA GLN A 409 16.15 0.02 4.85
C GLN A 409 16.69 -0.49 6.18
N THR A 410 17.72 0.17 6.73
CA THR A 410 18.28 -0.17 8.05
C THR A 410 17.21 -0.06 9.15
N LEU A 411 16.36 0.96 9.11
CA LEU A 411 15.28 1.12 10.08
C LEU A 411 14.13 0.13 9.83
N LYS A 412 13.79 -0.15 8.57
CA LYS A 412 12.81 -1.17 8.19
C LYS A 412 13.22 -2.56 8.69
N ASP A 413 14.46 -2.95 8.47
CA ASP A 413 15.00 -4.25 8.89
C ASP A 413 15.02 -4.42 10.41
N ALA A 414 15.16 -3.32 11.15
CA ALA A 414 15.15 -3.34 12.61
C ALA A 414 13.74 -3.30 13.23
N ASN A 415 12.79 -2.57 12.64
CA ASN A 415 11.52 -2.21 13.29
C ASN A 415 10.26 -2.76 12.60
N PHE A 416 10.35 -3.11 11.31
CA PHE A 416 9.20 -3.54 10.52
C PHE A 416 9.34 -4.97 10.02
N THR A 417 10.47 -5.32 9.38
CA THR A 417 10.71 -6.68 8.86
C THR A 417 10.48 -7.75 9.93
N PRO A 418 10.99 -7.63 11.17
CA PRO A 418 10.82 -8.66 12.19
C PRO A 418 9.38 -8.85 12.69
N THR A 419 8.44 -7.99 12.28
CA THR A 419 7.02 -8.07 12.67
C THR A 419 6.22 -9.06 11.81
N GLY A 420 6.79 -9.54 10.69
CA GLY A 420 6.09 -10.38 9.72
C GLY A 420 5.04 -9.64 8.88
N ARG A 421 4.96 -8.30 8.97
CA ARG A 421 3.96 -7.50 8.26
C ARG A 421 4.32 -7.09 6.84
N THR A 422 5.54 -7.37 6.39
CA THR A 422 6.03 -7.04 5.04
C THR A 422 5.08 -7.40 3.90
N PRO A 423 4.43 -8.59 3.86
CA PRO A 423 3.52 -8.93 2.76
C PRO A 423 2.12 -8.31 2.86
N ILE A 424 1.85 -7.51 3.88
CA ILE A 424 0.50 -7.07 4.25
C ILE A 424 0.42 -5.55 4.40
N PHE A 425 1.45 -4.93 5.00
CA PHE A 425 1.46 -3.52 5.36
C PHE A 425 2.36 -2.71 4.42
N HIS A 426 1.88 -1.55 3.99
CA HIS A 426 2.75 -0.48 3.52
C HIS A 426 3.50 0.10 4.72
N TYR A 427 4.83 0.21 4.61
CA TYR A 427 5.66 0.74 5.68
C TYR A 427 5.93 2.23 5.46
N VAL A 428 5.59 3.01 6.47
CA VAL A 428 5.70 4.47 6.49
C VAL A 428 6.67 4.88 7.60
N ILE A 429 7.64 5.73 7.25
CA ILE A 429 8.41 6.48 8.27
C ILE A 429 7.99 7.95 8.20
N ALA A 430 7.45 8.46 9.30
CA ALA A 430 7.27 9.89 9.51
C ALA A 430 8.58 10.49 10.05
N ALA A 431 9.37 11.07 9.15
CA ALA A 431 10.68 11.65 9.38
C ALA A 431 10.63 13.18 9.48
N HIS A 432 11.74 13.80 9.89
CA HIS A 432 11.86 15.26 9.83
C HIS A 432 12.07 15.71 8.38
N ASN A 433 13.26 15.52 7.81
CA ASN A 433 13.48 15.52 6.37
C ASN A 433 13.98 14.13 5.94
N TYR A 434 13.72 13.70 4.70
CA TYR A 434 14.33 12.44 4.22
C TYR A 434 15.79 12.64 3.81
N ASP A 435 16.15 13.80 3.29
CA ASP A 435 17.52 14.19 2.95
C ASP A 435 17.76 15.68 3.29
N SER A 436 18.70 16.35 2.61
CA SER A 436 18.94 17.79 2.79
C SER A 436 17.92 18.72 2.12
N THR A 437 16.94 18.17 1.38
CA THR A 437 15.87 18.95 0.77
C THR A 437 14.80 19.34 1.80
N THR A 438 13.80 20.09 1.33
CA THR A 438 12.62 20.49 2.10
C THR A 438 11.36 19.82 1.55
N SER A 439 11.51 18.63 0.97
CA SER A 439 10.40 17.86 0.41
C SER A 439 9.41 17.41 1.48
N SER A 440 8.12 17.40 1.14
CA SER A 440 7.06 16.86 2.00
C SER A 440 7.13 15.35 2.18
N GLY A 441 7.60 14.59 1.20
CA GLY A 441 7.59 13.13 1.21
C GLY A 441 8.23 12.50 -0.02
N ILE A 442 8.33 11.17 0.00
CA ILE A 442 8.78 10.35 -1.14
C ILE A 442 8.31 8.90 -0.99
N SER A 443 7.83 8.29 -2.07
CA SER A 443 7.62 6.84 -2.18
C SER A 443 8.83 6.16 -2.81
N ARG A 444 9.09 4.91 -2.42
CA ARG A 444 10.19 4.10 -2.97
C ARG A 444 10.06 3.85 -4.46
N GLY A 445 8.87 3.93 -5.02
CA GLY A 445 8.64 3.88 -6.46
C GLY A 445 7.16 3.83 -6.81
N ILE A 446 6.89 3.55 -8.07
CA ILE A 446 5.52 3.37 -8.57
C ILE A 446 5.13 1.89 -8.42
N GLY A 447 4.02 1.61 -7.73
CA GLY A 447 3.64 0.24 -7.41
C GLY A 447 4.54 -0.38 -6.32
N ALA A 448 4.81 0.38 -5.26
CA ALA A 448 5.71 0.03 -4.15
C ALA A 448 4.95 -0.19 -2.82
N SER A 449 5.70 -0.51 -1.75
CA SER A 449 5.15 -0.72 -0.40
C SER A 449 5.78 0.17 0.68
N ASP A 450 6.75 1.01 0.31
CA ASP A 450 7.56 1.79 1.26
C ASP A 450 7.47 3.28 0.92
N LEU A 451 7.24 4.13 1.92
CA LEU A 451 7.20 5.58 1.73
C LEU A 451 7.67 6.35 2.96
N ILE A 452 8.00 7.63 2.77
CA ILE A 452 8.40 8.58 3.81
C ILE A 452 7.48 9.80 3.76
N VAL A 453 7.03 10.24 4.94
CA VAL A 453 6.44 11.57 5.16
C VAL A 453 7.47 12.41 5.91
N SER A 454 7.83 13.59 5.39
CA SER A 454 8.98 14.39 5.85
C SER A 454 8.65 15.88 5.99
N LEU A 455 7.79 16.23 6.94
CA LEU A 455 7.24 17.59 7.08
C LEU A 455 8.03 18.50 8.05
N GLY A 456 9.29 18.16 8.32
CA GLY A 456 10.19 18.88 9.23
C GLY A 456 10.48 20.32 8.82
N SER A 457 10.44 20.60 7.51
CA SER A 457 10.63 21.95 6.95
C SER A 457 9.32 22.73 6.76
N PHE A 458 8.18 22.12 7.05
CA PHE A 458 6.85 22.70 6.85
C PHE A 458 6.34 23.40 8.12
N THR A 459 5.09 23.84 8.08
CA THR A 459 4.44 24.58 9.17
C THR A 459 4.66 23.92 10.53
N GLY A 460 5.19 24.67 11.50
CA GLY A 460 5.42 24.15 12.86
C GLY A 460 6.46 23.03 12.97
N GLY A 461 7.27 22.78 11.93
CA GLY A 461 8.28 21.73 11.89
C GLY A 461 7.74 20.29 11.87
N THR A 462 6.45 20.16 11.57
CA THR A 462 5.67 18.90 11.56
C THR A 462 4.54 18.89 10.53
N GLY A 463 4.24 20.03 9.91
CA GLY A 463 3.11 20.23 9.01
C GLY A 463 1.77 20.38 9.75
N THR A 464 0.83 21.06 9.10
CA THR A 464 -0.59 21.08 9.47
C THR A 464 -1.26 19.73 9.19
N ASP A 465 -2.46 19.51 9.73
CA ASP A 465 -3.24 18.30 9.46
C ASP A 465 -3.46 18.06 7.97
N ASN A 466 -3.66 19.13 7.20
CA ASN A 466 -3.83 19.08 5.75
C ASN A 466 -2.53 18.70 5.02
N GLU A 467 -1.40 19.27 5.43
CA GLU A 467 -0.08 18.94 4.87
C GLU A 467 0.26 17.47 5.16
N GLN A 468 -0.05 16.97 6.37
CA GLN A 468 0.13 15.57 6.76
C GLN A 468 -0.77 14.62 5.97
N ALA A 469 -2.08 14.89 5.92
CA ALA A 469 -3.05 14.05 5.19
C ALA A 469 -2.74 14.00 3.69
N GLY A 470 -2.48 15.17 3.11
CA GLY A 470 -2.14 15.33 1.70
C GLY A 470 -0.89 14.58 1.31
N THR A 471 0.17 14.72 2.10
CA THR A 471 1.43 14.01 1.86
C THR A 471 1.27 12.50 2.01
N LEU A 472 0.69 12.03 3.12
CA LEU A 472 0.50 10.59 3.34
C LEU A 472 -0.29 9.95 2.20
N MET A 473 -1.41 10.58 1.79
CA MET A 473 -2.24 10.07 0.72
C MET A 473 -1.56 10.17 -0.65
N HIS A 474 -0.74 11.20 -0.90
CA HIS A 474 0.00 11.35 -2.15
C HIS A 474 1.07 10.25 -2.30
N GLU A 475 1.90 10.05 -1.27
CA GLU A 475 2.94 9.02 -1.32
C GLU A 475 2.35 7.60 -1.35
N LEU A 476 1.21 7.40 -0.66
CA LEU A 476 0.47 6.14 -0.79
C LEU A 476 -0.08 5.94 -2.20
N GLY A 477 -0.44 7.03 -2.90
CA GLY A 477 -0.87 6.96 -4.30
C GLY A 477 0.23 6.42 -5.23
N HIS A 478 1.49 6.80 -5.01
CA HIS A 478 2.63 6.21 -5.73
C HIS A 478 2.79 4.72 -5.44
N ASN A 479 2.65 4.32 -4.17
CA ASN A 479 2.60 2.90 -3.80
C ASN A 479 1.49 2.15 -4.55
N LEU A 480 0.35 2.81 -4.80
CA LEU A 480 -0.80 2.28 -5.54
C LEU A 480 -0.75 2.52 -7.06
N ALA A 481 0.46 2.77 -7.58
CA ALA A 481 0.82 2.95 -8.99
C ALA A 481 0.32 4.23 -9.69
N LEU A 482 -0.08 5.26 -8.94
CA LEU A 482 -0.38 6.57 -9.49
C LEU A 482 0.88 7.42 -9.67
N ARG A 483 0.85 8.30 -10.68
CA ARG A 483 1.87 9.32 -10.95
C ARG A 483 1.30 10.72 -10.75
N HIS A 484 2.13 11.75 -10.87
CA HIS A 484 1.74 13.15 -10.64
C HIS A 484 0.60 13.66 -11.55
N GLY A 485 0.45 13.06 -12.74
CA GLY A 485 -0.64 13.27 -13.68
C GLY A 485 -1.62 12.09 -13.78
N GLY A 486 -1.56 11.16 -12.83
CA GLY A 486 -2.34 9.92 -12.78
C GLY A 486 -1.65 8.80 -13.53
N GLY A 487 -1.71 8.85 -14.87
CA GLY A 487 -1.05 7.90 -15.76
C GLY A 487 0.32 8.34 -16.30
N ASP A 488 0.73 9.57 -16.01
CA ASP A 488 1.97 10.20 -16.50
C ASP A 488 2.57 11.10 -15.39
N ASP A 489 3.80 11.56 -15.59
CA ASP A 489 4.53 12.38 -14.60
C ASP A 489 4.23 13.89 -14.76
N VAL A 490 3.27 14.27 -15.61
CA VAL A 490 2.95 15.68 -15.88
C VAL A 490 2.16 16.27 -14.72
N ASN A 491 2.79 17.19 -14.01
CA ASN A 491 2.18 17.85 -12.86
C ASN A 491 1.33 19.07 -13.27
N TYR A 492 0.57 19.60 -12.31
CA TYR A 492 -0.26 20.80 -12.41
C TYR A 492 -1.28 20.84 -13.56
N LYS A 493 -1.69 19.69 -14.09
CA LYS A 493 -2.73 19.60 -15.13
C LYS A 493 -4.07 20.13 -14.59
N PRO A 494 -4.65 21.21 -15.15
CA PRO A 494 -5.92 21.76 -14.65
C PRO A 494 -7.13 20.81 -14.81
N ASN A 495 -7.04 19.84 -15.71
CA ASN A 495 -8.05 18.80 -15.92
C ASN A 495 -7.76 17.50 -15.15
N TYR A 496 -6.82 17.50 -14.21
CA TYR A 496 -6.51 16.37 -13.33
C TYR A 496 -6.75 16.76 -11.86
N LEU A 497 -7.99 16.56 -11.41
CA LEU A 497 -8.44 16.97 -10.08
C LEU A 497 -8.13 15.87 -9.05
N SER A 498 -6.86 15.80 -8.66
CA SER A 498 -6.34 14.77 -7.75
C SER A 498 -5.26 15.33 -6.84
N ILE A 499 -5.21 14.84 -5.59
CA ILE A 499 -4.12 15.16 -4.67
C ILE A 499 -2.73 14.67 -5.15
N MET A 500 -2.69 13.77 -6.15
CA MET A 500 -1.44 13.39 -6.82
C MET A 500 -0.81 14.54 -7.61
N SER A 501 -1.58 15.59 -7.94
CA SER A 501 -1.00 16.82 -8.48
C SER A 501 -0.63 17.77 -7.34
N TYR A 502 0.53 18.40 -7.46
CA TYR A 502 1.04 19.39 -6.50
C TYR A 502 0.10 20.58 -6.31
N GLY A 503 -0.73 20.89 -7.31
CA GLY A 503 -1.79 21.90 -7.19
C GLY A 503 -2.81 21.60 -6.08
N PHE A 504 -2.97 20.33 -5.72
CA PHE A 504 -3.98 19.89 -4.75
C PHE A 504 -3.39 19.09 -3.57
N GLN A 505 -2.13 18.66 -3.63
CA GLN A 505 -1.51 17.81 -2.62
C GLN A 505 -1.73 18.30 -1.18
N LEU A 506 -1.30 19.52 -0.84
CA LEU A 506 -1.38 20.02 0.55
C LEU A 506 -2.71 20.69 0.89
N GLY A 507 -3.47 21.11 -0.14
CA GLY A 507 -4.69 21.89 0.02
C GLY A 507 -5.99 21.10 -0.19
N GLY A 508 -5.91 19.88 -0.70
CA GLY A 508 -7.04 19.11 -1.22
C GLY A 508 -7.60 19.66 -2.54
N VAL A 509 -8.45 18.85 -3.19
CA VAL A 509 -9.23 19.27 -4.35
C VAL A 509 -10.29 20.28 -3.96
N ILE A 510 -10.60 21.22 -4.87
CA ILE A 510 -11.62 22.23 -4.66
C ILE A 510 -12.98 21.63 -5.01
N LYS A 511 -13.90 21.60 -4.03
CA LYS A 511 -15.26 21.07 -4.19
C LYS A 511 -16.26 22.03 -3.58
N GLY A 512 -17.31 22.38 -4.32
CA GLY A 512 -18.30 23.37 -3.88
C GLY A 512 -17.72 24.76 -3.64
N GLY A 513 -16.57 25.09 -4.26
CA GLY A 513 -15.87 26.35 -4.09
C GLY A 513 -14.96 26.45 -2.87
N ALA A 514 -14.80 25.38 -2.09
CA ALA A 514 -13.87 25.29 -0.97
C ALA A 514 -12.81 24.20 -1.22
N ALA A 515 -11.58 24.44 -0.79
CA ALA A 515 -10.54 23.41 -0.77
C ALA A 515 -10.67 22.53 0.49
N GLY A 516 -9.77 21.57 0.68
CA GLY A 516 -9.72 20.70 1.85
C GLY A 516 -10.44 19.36 1.68
N THR A 517 -10.93 19.03 0.48
CA THR A 517 -11.36 17.66 0.16
C THR A 517 -10.15 16.88 -0.32
N PHE A 518 -9.67 15.91 0.45
CA PHE A 518 -8.59 15.02 0.00
C PHE A 518 -9.21 13.87 -0.79
N ASP A 519 -8.84 13.76 -2.07
CA ASP A 519 -9.44 12.78 -2.97
C ASP A 519 -8.50 12.55 -4.16
N TYR A 520 -8.49 11.33 -4.69
CA TYR A 520 -7.96 11.11 -6.03
C TYR A 520 -9.00 11.48 -7.09
N SER A 521 -8.57 11.62 -8.33
CA SER A 521 -9.49 11.95 -9.43
C SER A 521 -10.52 10.83 -9.63
N ARG A 522 -11.79 11.22 -9.72
CA ARG A 522 -12.93 10.30 -9.91
C ARG A 522 -13.32 10.08 -11.38
N SER A 523 -12.71 10.82 -12.30
CA SER A 523 -13.07 10.80 -13.72
C SER A 523 -11.94 11.37 -14.58
N ALA A 524 -11.73 10.78 -15.76
CA ALA A 524 -10.84 11.34 -16.76
C ALA A 524 -11.55 12.48 -17.51
N LEU A 525 -11.25 13.72 -17.11
CA LEU A 525 -11.77 14.91 -17.79
C LEU A 525 -11.16 15.05 -19.20
N GLY A 526 -11.85 15.79 -20.06
CA GLY A 526 -11.45 15.99 -21.46
C GLY A 526 -10.04 16.61 -21.58
N ALA A 527 -9.32 16.25 -22.63
CA ALA A 527 -7.97 16.74 -22.88
C ALA A 527 -7.95 18.25 -23.13
N LEU A 528 -6.93 18.93 -22.61
CA LEU A 528 -6.65 20.35 -22.86
C LEU A 528 -5.50 20.46 -23.85
N ASN A 529 -5.73 21.10 -24.99
CA ASN A 529 -4.67 21.43 -25.93
C ASN A 529 -4.18 22.85 -25.67
N GLU A 530 -2.99 22.99 -25.08
CA GLU A 530 -2.41 24.27 -24.69
C GLU A 530 -2.05 25.18 -25.87
N SER A 531 -2.04 24.65 -27.09
CA SER A 531 -1.90 25.47 -28.31
C SER A 531 -3.23 26.05 -28.81
N SER A 532 -4.37 25.62 -28.25
CA SER A 532 -5.70 25.97 -28.74
C SER A 532 -6.79 25.78 -27.67
N LEU A 533 -6.61 26.40 -26.50
CA LEU A 533 -7.54 26.34 -25.37
C LEU A 533 -8.84 27.11 -25.66
N SER A 534 -9.93 26.67 -25.03
CA SER A 534 -11.20 27.39 -25.00
C SER A 534 -11.48 27.86 -23.58
N GLU A 535 -11.47 29.17 -23.38
CA GLU A 535 -11.83 29.80 -22.12
C GLU A 535 -13.30 29.59 -21.75
N PRO A 536 -14.29 29.81 -22.65
CA PRO A 536 -15.70 29.65 -22.28
C PRO A 536 -16.06 28.18 -21.97
N ALA A 537 -15.29 27.21 -22.48
CA ALA A 537 -15.51 25.80 -22.19
C ALA A 537 -14.90 25.36 -20.84
N GLY A 538 -13.79 25.98 -20.41
CA GLY A 538 -13.06 25.57 -19.22
C GLY A 538 -12.69 24.07 -19.26
N ILE A 539 -12.92 23.36 -18.15
CA ILE A 539 -12.73 21.90 -18.06
C ILE A 539 -14.05 21.12 -17.88
N GLY A 540 -15.18 21.81 -17.81
CA GLY A 540 -16.51 21.19 -17.70
C GLY A 540 -16.78 20.41 -16.40
N ALA A 541 -16.00 20.62 -15.34
CA ALA A 541 -16.12 19.91 -14.06
C ALA A 541 -17.07 20.63 -13.10
N ALA A 542 -18.38 20.48 -13.32
CA ALA A 542 -19.40 21.12 -12.48
C ALA A 542 -19.29 20.69 -11.01
N GLY A 543 -19.35 21.66 -10.09
CA GLY A 543 -19.23 21.42 -8.64
C GLY A 543 -17.80 21.25 -8.12
N TYR A 544 -16.82 21.23 -9.02
CA TYR A 544 -15.40 21.23 -8.68
C TYR A 544 -14.75 22.55 -9.05
N GLY A 545 -13.61 22.84 -8.42
CA GLY A 545 -12.69 23.89 -8.84
C GLY A 545 -11.39 23.29 -9.40
N THR A 546 -10.54 24.14 -9.95
CA THR A 546 -9.22 23.76 -10.46
C THR A 546 -8.17 24.85 -10.20
N ARG A 547 -6.94 24.62 -10.65
CA ARG A 547 -5.84 25.57 -10.64
C ARG A 547 -5.15 25.61 -11.99
N HIS A 548 -4.65 26.78 -12.36
CA HIS A 548 -3.77 26.96 -13.51
C HIS A 548 -2.76 28.07 -13.23
N TRP A 549 -1.70 28.09 -14.01
CA TRP A 549 -0.65 29.11 -13.90
C TRP A 549 -1.14 30.48 -14.36
N CYS A 550 -0.70 31.52 -13.66
CA CYS A 550 -1.01 32.91 -13.98
C CYS A 550 0.28 33.75 -13.99
N PRO A 551 0.70 34.31 -15.15
CA PRO A 551 1.97 35.02 -15.25
C PRO A 551 1.96 36.33 -14.46
N ALA A 552 0.80 36.99 -14.36
CA ALA A 552 0.67 38.27 -13.68
C ALA A 552 0.99 38.18 -12.18
N SER A 553 0.71 37.03 -11.55
CA SER A 553 1.01 36.77 -10.14
C SER A 553 2.25 35.90 -9.93
N SER A 554 2.85 35.38 -11.00
CA SER A 554 3.92 34.36 -10.94
C SER A 554 3.56 33.20 -10.00
N SER A 555 2.30 32.78 -10.03
CA SER A 555 1.74 31.76 -9.15
C SER A 555 0.62 31.00 -9.85
N TYR A 556 0.27 29.84 -9.32
CA TYR A 556 -1.02 29.23 -9.64
C TYR A 556 -2.16 30.08 -9.08
N VAL A 557 -3.29 30.10 -9.77
CA VAL A 557 -4.54 30.73 -9.31
C VAL A 557 -5.63 29.69 -9.19
N ALA A 558 -6.56 29.93 -8.27
CA ALA A 558 -7.70 29.03 -8.06
C ALA A 558 -8.90 29.46 -8.89
N VAL A 559 -9.55 28.49 -9.52
CA VAL A 559 -10.86 28.62 -10.14
C VAL A 559 -11.84 27.83 -9.29
N ASN A 560 -12.70 28.51 -8.53
CA ASN A 560 -13.61 27.84 -7.59
C ASN A 560 -14.74 27.04 -8.27
N ASN A 561 -15.06 27.36 -9.53
CA ASN A 561 -16.04 26.65 -10.33
C ASN A 561 -15.49 26.37 -11.73
N ALA A 562 -14.97 25.16 -11.90
CA ALA A 562 -14.36 24.66 -13.13
C ALA A 562 -15.39 24.03 -14.09
N GLY A 563 -16.69 24.11 -13.79
CA GLY A 563 -17.77 23.80 -14.72
C GLY A 563 -18.13 24.93 -15.67
N GLY A 564 -17.57 26.12 -15.47
CA GLY A 564 -17.79 27.31 -16.29
C GLY A 564 -16.52 27.79 -16.98
N ALA A 565 -16.58 29.04 -17.47
CA ALA A 565 -15.46 29.66 -18.17
C ALA A 565 -14.22 29.83 -17.28
N ILE A 566 -13.04 29.67 -17.86
CA ILE A 566 -11.74 29.87 -17.22
C ILE A 566 -10.91 30.80 -18.09
N ASP A 567 -10.47 31.92 -17.53
CA ASP A 567 -9.51 32.85 -18.15
C ASP A 567 -8.12 32.22 -18.07
N TRP A 568 -7.76 31.44 -19.09
CA TRP A 568 -6.55 30.62 -19.06
C TRP A 568 -5.26 31.45 -19.02
N ASN A 569 -5.27 32.63 -19.66
CA ASN A 569 -4.09 33.48 -19.80
C ASN A 569 -4.07 34.66 -18.80
N CYS A 570 -5.08 34.77 -17.94
CA CYS A 570 -5.26 35.82 -16.93
C CYS A 570 -5.36 37.26 -17.48
N ASN A 571 -5.90 37.46 -18.69
CA ASN A 571 -6.01 38.80 -19.28
C ASN A 571 -7.29 39.56 -18.86
N GLY A 572 -8.17 38.93 -18.08
CA GLY A 572 -9.46 39.47 -17.63
C GLY A 572 -10.62 39.21 -18.59
N ASN A 573 -10.40 38.44 -19.66
CA ASN A 573 -11.39 38.00 -20.63
C ASN A 573 -11.45 36.48 -20.61
N ALA A 574 -12.63 35.89 -20.41
CA ALA A 574 -12.83 34.43 -20.39
C ALA A 574 -13.71 33.96 -21.55
N THR A 575 -13.71 34.69 -22.67
CA THR A 575 -14.57 34.42 -23.83
C THR A 575 -13.80 33.95 -25.06
N GLU A 576 -12.48 33.81 -24.96
CA GLU A 576 -11.60 33.55 -26.10
C GLU A 576 -11.52 32.05 -26.42
N THR A 577 -11.28 31.75 -27.69
CA THR A 577 -11.05 30.40 -28.20
C THR A 577 -9.77 30.38 -29.03
N GLY A 578 -9.04 29.26 -28.99
CA GLY A 578 -7.73 29.18 -29.65
C GLY A 578 -6.63 29.89 -28.85
N VAL A 579 -6.79 30.01 -27.54
CA VAL A 579 -5.77 30.58 -26.65
C VAL A 579 -4.59 29.62 -26.59
N SER A 580 -3.41 30.10 -26.96
CA SER A 580 -2.16 29.35 -26.80
C SER A 580 -1.49 29.78 -25.49
N PHE A 581 -1.49 28.92 -24.48
CA PHE A 581 -0.97 29.23 -23.16
C PHE A 581 -0.58 27.95 -22.39
N ASP A 582 0.61 27.98 -21.78
CA ASP A 582 1.15 26.93 -20.89
C ASP A 582 0.46 27.06 -19.52
N VAL A 583 -0.58 26.26 -19.29
CA VAL A 583 -1.45 26.36 -18.11
C VAL A 583 -0.89 25.60 -16.91
N ASN A 584 0.00 24.63 -17.14
CA ASN A 584 0.67 23.84 -16.09
C ASN A 584 2.12 24.30 -15.81
N ASN A 585 2.61 25.32 -16.52
CA ASN A 585 3.91 25.97 -16.38
C ASN A 585 5.09 24.99 -16.46
N ASP A 586 5.03 24.05 -17.41
CA ASP A 586 6.09 23.07 -17.66
C ASP A 586 7.11 23.53 -18.73
N SER A 587 6.98 24.78 -19.21
CA SER A 587 7.77 25.38 -20.29
C SER A 587 7.50 24.80 -21.68
N ALA A 588 6.39 24.10 -21.87
CA ALA A 588 5.90 23.61 -23.15
C ALA A 588 4.40 23.88 -23.32
N THR A 589 3.92 23.76 -24.56
CA THR A 589 2.47 23.78 -24.86
C THR A 589 2.09 22.44 -25.44
N ASN A 590 1.54 21.58 -24.59
CA ASN A 590 1.26 20.18 -24.87
C ASN A 590 -0.25 19.89 -24.87
N THR A 591 -0.59 18.61 -25.07
CA THR A 591 -1.94 18.11 -24.79
C THR A 591 -1.94 17.47 -23.41
N LEU A 592 -2.67 18.07 -22.48
CA LEU A 592 -2.82 17.58 -21.11
C LEU A 592 -4.02 16.64 -21.05
N ASN A 593 -3.78 15.36 -20.82
CA ASN A 593 -4.84 14.36 -20.68
C ASN A 593 -5.29 14.25 -19.22
N GLY A 594 -6.61 14.28 -18.99
CA GLY A 594 -7.19 13.93 -17.69
C GLY A 594 -7.06 12.43 -17.42
N PHE A 595 -7.18 12.05 -16.14
CA PHE A 595 -7.06 10.66 -15.72
C PHE A 595 -8.09 10.36 -14.62
N ASN A 596 -8.45 9.07 -14.45
CA ASN A 596 -9.32 8.60 -13.38
C ASN A 596 -8.52 7.68 -12.48
N ASP A 597 -8.03 8.21 -11.36
CA ASP A 597 -7.16 7.49 -10.44
C ASP A 597 -7.87 6.30 -9.81
N TRP A 598 -9.05 6.53 -9.24
CA TRP A 598 -9.76 5.49 -8.49
C TRP A 598 -10.09 4.28 -9.35
N ALA A 599 -10.34 4.47 -10.65
CA ALA A 599 -10.59 3.36 -11.58
C ALA A 599 -9.30 2.62 -12.01
N ASN A 600 -8.12 3.16 -11.73
CA ASN A 600 -6.83 2.64 -12.21
C ASN A 600 -5.84 2.29 -11.10
N LEU A 601 -6.22 2.40 -9.81
CA LEU A 601 -5.40 1.98 -8.68
C LEU A 601 -4.92 0.53 -8.83
N LYS A 602 -3.70 0.27 -8.36
CA LYS A 602 -3.15 -1.06 -8.16
C LYS A 602 -2.92 -1.27 -6.67
N LEU A 603 -3.83 -2.04 -6.05
CA LEU A 603 -3.76 -2.33 -4.61
C LEU A 603 -2.55 -3.20 -4.26
N LYS A 604 -2.11 -4.01 -5.22
CA LYS A 604 -0.91 -4.84 -5.14
C LYS A 604 0.30 -4.02 -5.61
N GLY A 605 1.29 -3.87 -4.73
CA GLY A 605 2.53 -3.13 -5.00
C GLY A 605 3.66 -3.51 -4.04
N GLY A 606 4.90 -3.45 -4.49
CA GLY A 606 6.07 -3.81 -3.69
C GLY A 606 5.97 -5.23 -3.14
N ALA A 607 5.89 -5.34 -1.81
CA ALA A 607 5.80 -6.62 -1.11
C ALA A 607 4.37 -7.13 -0.86
N ILE A 608 3.33 -6.34 -1.13
CA ILE A 608 1.95 -6.71 -0.79
C ILE A 608 1.54 -8.00 -1.52
N GLY A 609 1.09 -8.99 -0.75
CA GLY A 609 0.77 -10.34 -1.20
C GLY A 609 1.98 -11.28 -1.40
N LEU A 610 3.22 -10.83 -1.16
CA LEU A 610 4.46 -11.62 -1.31
C LEU A 610 4.90 -12.28 0.01
N ALA A 611 4.17 -13.29 0.50
CA ALA A 611 4.61 -14.01 1.70
C ALA A 611 5.87 -14.86 1.45
N GLY A 612 6.87 -14.73 2.33
CA GLY A 612 8.11 -15.51 2.29
C GLY A 612 9.12 -15.09 1.21
N VAL A 613 8.93 -13.93 0.56
CA VAL A 613 9.82 -13.39 -0.47
C VAL A 613 10.09 -11.91 -0.22
N THR A 614 11.36 -11.52 -0.20
CA THR A 614 11.75 -10.10 -0.23
C THR A 614 11.78 -9.63 -1.69
N PRO A 615 10.88 -8.72 -2.13
CA PRO A 615 10.96 -8.18 -3.49
C PRO A 615 12.28 -7.46 -3.69
N SER A 616 12.79 -7.49 -4.93
CA SER A 616 13.89 -6.60 -5.31
C SER A 616 13.34 -5.18 -5.39
N LEU A 617 13.72 -4.35 -4.43
CA LEU A 617 13.25 -2.96 -4.32
C LEU A 617 14.29 -2.00 -4.89
N PRO A 618 13.87 -0.87 -5.49
CA PRO A 618 14.78 0.19 -5.87
C PRO A 618 15.66 0.62 -4.71
N THR A 619 16.96 0.79 -4.98
CA THR A 619 17.93 1.31 -4.01
C THR A 619 18.04 2.82 -4.07
N VAL A 620 17.67 3.42 -5.20
CA VAL A 620 17.66 4.86 -5.44
C VAL A 620 16.39 5.25 -6.17
N THR A 621 15.77 6.37 -5.76
CA THR A 621 14.59 6.94 -6.41
C THR A 621 14.82 8.41 -6.72
N ALA A 622 14.47 8.85 -7.94
CA ALA A 622 14.62 10.24 -8.35
C ALA A 622 13.85 11.18 -7.41
N ASP A 623 14.46 12.32 -7.08
CA ASP A 623 13.83 13.39 -6.29
C ASP A 623 12.82 14.16 -7.16
N GLU A 624 11.63 13.61 -7.35
CA GLU A 624 10.49 14.30 -7.94
C GLU A 624 9.49 14.61 -6.84
N THR A 625 9.74 15.69 -6.09
CA THR A 625 9.03 15.90 -4.82
C THR A 625 8.55 17.33 -4.58
N LEU A 626 7.53 17.50 -3.74
CA LEU A 626 6.97 18.80 -3.39
C LEU A 626 7.79 19.46 -2.26
N THR A 627 8.67 20.38 -2.64
CA THR A 627 9.43 21.20 -1.67
C THR A 627 8.60 22.36 -1.10
N VAL A 628 9.06 22.94 0.01
CA VAL A 628 8.45 24.17 0.58
C VAL A 628 8.39 25.33 -0.42
N GLU A 629 9.41 25.48 -1.28
CA GLU A 629 9.41 26.52 -2.32
C GLU A 629 8.41 26.21 -3.44
N GLU A 630 8.24 24.93 -3.77
CA GLU A 630 7.22 24.50 -4.73
C GLU A 630 5.81 24.73 -4.18
N ALA A 631 5.58 24.37 -2.92
CA ALA A 631 4.30 24.60 -2.23
C ALA A 631 3.88 26.08 -2.23
N LYS A 632 4.82 27.02 -2.12
CA LYS A 632 4.54 28.46 -2.17
C LYS A 632 3.98 28.95 -3.51
N LYS A 633 4.17 28.20 -4.61
CA LYS A 633 3.59 28.55 -5.92
C LYS A 633 2.08 28.37 -5.95
N VAL A 634 1.53 27.58 -5.04
CA VAL A 634 0.10 27.30 -4.92
C VAL A 634 -0.47 28.11 -3.74
N PRO A 635 -1.15 29.24 -3.98
CA PRO A 635 -1.72 30.02 -2.90
C PRO A 635 -2.84 29.22 -2.21
N PRO A 636 -2.94 29.31 -0.87
CA PRO A 636 -3.97 28.60 -0.12
C PRO A 636 -5.36 29.09 -0.56
N VAL A 637 -6.21 28.14 -0.94
CA VAL A 637 -7.65 28.39 -1.06
C VAL A 637 -8.24 28.07 0.29
N SER A 638 -9.09 28.95 0.79
CA SER A 638 -9.64 28.74 2.12
C SER A 638 -10.45 27.45 2.12
N ARG A 639 -10.18 26.57 3.07
CA ARG A 639 -11.06 25.43 3.36
C ARG A 639 -12.40 25.92 3.92
N TYR A 640 -12.43 27.15 4.42
CA TYR A 640 -13.61 27.81 4.90
C TYR A 640 -14.37 28.52 3.80
N THR A 641 -15.69 28.36 3.80
CA THR A 641 -16.58 29.19 3.00
C THR A 641 -16.78 30.52 3.74
N PHE A 642 -15.77 31.40 3.69
CA PHE A 642 -15.85 32.70 4.34
C PHE A 642 -16.90 33.58 3.66
N SER A 643 -18.06 33.76 4.30
CA SER A 643 -19.17 34.54 3.73
C SER A 643 -19.18 36.02 4.12
N GLY A 644 -18.09 36.50 4.75
CA GLY A 644 -17.88 37.89 5.11
C GLY A 644 -17.84 38.14 6.62
N PHE A 645 -17.46 39.38 6.97
CA PHE A 645 -17.73 39.97 8.27
C PHE A 645 -19.20 40.40 8.38
N PHE A 646 -19.75 40.32 9.59
CA PHE A 646 -21.10 40.75 9.90
C PHE A 646 -21.08 41.85 10.97
N SER A 647 -22.12 42.69 10.94
CA SER A 647 -22.32 43.79 11.89
C SER A 647 -21.99 43.36 13.35
N PRO A 648 -21.16 44.14 14.06
CA PRO A 648 -20.82 45.56 13.80
C PRO A 648 -19.60 45.81 12.90
N VAL A 649 -18.98 44.77 12.31
CA VAL A 649 -17.84 44.95 11.39
C VAL A 649 -18.32 44.82 9.95
N ASP A 650 -18.09 45.86 9.16
CA ASP A 650 -18.38 45.91 7.73
C ASP A 650 -17.17 45.40 6.92
N ASN A 651 -17.46 44.76 5.79
CA ASN A 651 -16.45 44.21 4.87
C ASN A 651 -15.70 45.32 4.10
N PRO A 652 -14.46 45.04 3.65
CA PRO A 652 -13.77 45.89 2.69
C PRO A 652 -14.63 46.21 1.46
N PRO A 653 -14.49 47.40 0.86
CA PRO A 653 -13.49 48.44 1.15
C PRO A 653 -13.87 49.39 2.31
N THR A 654 -14.92 49.10 3.09
CA THR A 654 -15.38 49.99 4.17
C THR A 654 -14.36 50.12 5.30
N VAL A 655 -14.09 51.35 5.74
CA VAL A 655 -13.31 51.62 6.96
C VAL A 655 -14.26 51.74 8.15
N ASN A 656 -14.20 50.76 9.03
CA ASN A 656 -14.99 50.68 10.25
C ASN A 656 -14.57 51.79 11.23
N VAL A 657 -15.51 52.36 11.99
CA VAL A 657 -15.21 53.38 13.00
C VAL A 657 -15.58 52.85 14.38
N ALA A 658 -14.59 52.76 15.27
CA ALA A 658 -14.80 52.30 16.64
C ALA A 658 -14.08 53.19 17.64
N LYS A 659 -14.49 53.14 18.90
CA LYS A 659 -13.82 53.87 19.99
C LYS A 659 -12.58 53.10 20.44
N ALA A 660 -11.43 53.75 20.56
CA ALA A 660 -10.23 53.14 21.13
C ALA A 660 -10.47 52.65 22.57
N GLY A 661 -9.93 51.50 22.93
CA GLY A 661 -10.18 50.87 24.24
C GLY A 661 -11.47 50.05 24.33
N SER A 662 -12.28 49.99 23.28
CA SER A 662 -13.54 49.22 23.24
C SER A 662 -13.31 47.75 22.92
N ALA A 663 -14.30 46.91 23.25
CA ALA A 663 -14.37 45.52 22.81
C ALA A 663 -15.26 45.46 21.57
N ILE A 664 -14.72 45.00 20.45
CA ILE A 664 -15.37 44.94 19.14
C ILE A 664 -15.71 43.48 18.85
N PRO A 665 -17.00 43.10 18.76
CA PRO A 665 -17.40 41.78 18.29
C PRO A 665 -17.10 41.65 16.80
N VAL A 666 -16.11 40.83 16.44
CA VAL A 666 -15.77 40.46 15.07
C VAL A 666 -16.56 39.20 14.75
N LYS A 667 -17.63 39.36 13.96
CA LYS A 667 -18.50 38.26 13.55
C LYS A 667 -18.21 37.85 12.13
N PHE A 668 -18.17 36.55 11.87
CA PHE A 668 -17.96 35.99 10.53
C PHE A 668 -18.62 34.60 10.42
N SER A 669 -18.68 34.06 9.21
CA SER A 669 -19.16 32.71 8.94
C SER A 669 -18.14 31.97 8.09
N LEU A 670 -17.99 30.68 8.35
CA LEU A 670 -17.10 29.77 7.64
C LEU A 670 -17.88 28.69 6.86
N GLY A 671 -19.21 28.83 6.76
CA GLY A 671 -20.10 27.87 6.11
C GLY A 671 -20.47 26.66 6.97
N GLY A 672 -20.69 26.87 8.27
CA GLY A 672 -21.01 25.81 9.25
C GLY A 672 -20.09 25.83 10.49
N ASP A 673 -20.35 24.90 11.42
CA ASP A 673 -19.49 24.67 12.58
C ASP A 673 -18.22 23.92 12.16
N GLN A 674 -17.09 24.59 12.24
CA GLN A 674 -15.75 24.10 11.93
C GLN A 674 -14.92 23.88 13.21
N GLY A 675 -15.56 23.82 14.37
CA GLY A 675 -14.89 23.81 15.67
C GLY A 675 -14.39 25.20 16.09
N LEU A 676 -13.71 25.26 17.24
CA LEU A 676 -13.23 26.54 17.82
C LEU A 676 -11.74 26.83 17.57
N ASN A 677 -11.00 25.88 17.00
CA ASN A 677 -9.56 26.00 16.72
C ASN A 677 -9.31 26.40 15.26
N VAL A 678 -9.99 27.45 14.79
CA VAL A 678 -9.97 27.84 13.36
C VAL A 678 -8.93 28.91 13.01
N PHE A 679 -8.24 29.50 14.00
CA PHE A 679 -7.22 30.53 13.77
C PHE A 679 -5.81 29.94 13.74
N ALA A 680 -4.96 30.49 12.89
CA ALA A 680 -3.53 30.21 12.93
C ALA A 680 -2.90 30.76 14.21
N ALA A 681 -1.76 30.18 14.60
CA ALA A 681 -0.96 30.69 15.72
C ALA A 681 -0.62 32.18 15.53
N GLY A 682 -0.81 32.98 16.58
CA GLY A 682 -0.59 34.43 16.53
C GLY A 682 -1.75 35.24 15.93
N SER A 683 -2.87 34.62 15.56
CA SER A 683 -4.05 35.27 15.00
C SER A 683 -5.28 35.21 15.93
N PRO A 684 -6.26 36.14 15.83
CA PRO A 684 -6.27 37.38 15.05
C PRO A 684 -5.17 38.37 15.46
N ALA A 685 -4.71 39.19 14.51
CA ALA A 685 -3.65 40.17 14.71
C ALA A 685 -4.08 41.56 14.21
N SER A 686 -3.42 42.61 14.67
CA SER A 686 -3.71 43.99 14.29
C SER A 686 -2.44 44.72 13.86
N GLN A 687 -2.48 45.41 12.73
CA GLN A 687 -1.37 46.19 12.20
C GLN A 687 -1.75 47.67 12.11
N GLN A 688 -0.88 48.58 12.52
CA GLN A 688 -1.10 50.01 12.27
C GLN A 688 -0.87 50.34 10.79
N VAL A 689 -1.82 51.08 10.21
CA VAL A 689 -1.77 51.49 8.80
C VAL A 689 -1.99 53.00 8.66
N ALA A 690 -1.49 53.58 7.57
CA ALA A 690 -1.75 54.97 7.23
C ALA A 690 -3.23 55.16 6.90
N CYS A 691 -3.87 56.16 7.50
CA CYS A 691 -5.30 56.43 7.29
C CYS A 691 -5.66 56.81 5.84
N ASP A 692 -4.68 57.28 5.07
CA ASP A 692 -4.90 57.90 3.76
C ASP A 692 -4.62 56.90 2.61
N SER A 693 -3.71 55.94 2.84
CA SER A 693 -3.23 54.98 1.83
C SER A 693 -3.42 53.51 2.22
N GLY A 694 -3.75 53.20 3.48
CA GLY A 694 -3.82 51.83 3.98
C GLY A 694 -2.47 51.09 4.00
N ALA A 695 -1.36 51.81 3.77
CA ALA A 695 -0.02 51.26 3.81
C ALA A 695 0.40 50.94 5.25
N PRO A 696 1.07 49.81 5.51
CA PRO A 696 1.64 49.50 6.82
C PRO A 696 2.55 50.62 7.34
N LEU A 697 2.39 50.96 8.62
CA LEU A 697 3.26 51.92 9.32
C LEU A 697 4.12 51.28 10.41
N ASP A 698 3.72 50.09 10.87
CA ASP A 698 4.37 49.34 11.94
C ASP A 698 4.20 47.83 11.73
N ASP A 699 4.91 47.06 12.54
CA ASP A 699 4.82 45.61 12.62
C ASP A 699 3.45 45.15 13.14
N ILE A 700 3.16 43.87 12.91
CA ILE A 700 1.87 43.25 13.27
C ILE A 700 1.88 42.81 14.74
N GLU A 701 0.81 43.13 15.48
CA GLU A 701 0.67 42.80 16.90
C GLU A 701 -0.46 41.80 17.12
N GLN A 702 -0.26 40.78 17.97
CA GLN A 702 -1.33 39.84 18.30
C GLN A 702 -2.45 40.56 19.07
N THR A 703 -3.70 40.25 18.74
CA THR A 703 -4.85 40.85 19.43
C THR A 703 -5.11 40.22 20.81
N VAL A 704 -5.68 41.00 21.72
CA VAL A 704 -6.08 40.55 23.05
C VAL A 704 -7.60 40.29 23.04
N SER A 705 -8.04 39.15 23.59
CA SER A 705 -9.47 38.85 23.76
C SER A 705 -10.04 39.54 24.99
N ALA A 706 -11.30 39.97 24.93
CA ALA A 706 -12.01 40.48 26.10
C ALA A 706 -12.54 39.32 26.97
N GLY A 707 -11.66 38.61 27.69
CA GLY A 707 -12.01 37.51 28.61
C GLY A 707 -11.35 36.17 28.28
N SER A 708 -11.73 35.12 29.02
CA SER A 708 -11.11 33.78 28.96
C SER A 708 -11.62 32.86 27.84
N ALA A 709 -12.66 33.26 27.10
CA ALA A 709 -13.13 32.55 25.91
C ALA A 709 -12.74 33.35 24.65
N THR A 710 -11.93 32.75 23.79
CA THR A 710 -11.32 33.40 22.62
C THR A 710 -12.25 33.45 21.41
N LEU A 711 -13.12 32.45 21.21
CA LEU A 711 -14.01 32.34 20.06
C LEU A 711 -15.27 31.53 20.42
N THR A 712 -16.43 31.87 19.85
CA THR A 712 -17.69 31.13 20.02
C THR A 712 -18.39 30.93 18.67
N TYR A 713 -19.20 29.88 18.53
CA TYR A 713 -20.01 29.59 17.34
C TYR A 713 -21.50 29.48 17.68
N ASP A 714 -22.36 30.04 16.84
CA ASP A 714 -23.83 29.94 16.90
C ASP A 714 -24.36 29.22 15.64
N ALA A 715 -24.86 28.01 15.84
CA ALA A 715 -25.39 27.15 14.76
C ALA A 715 -26.70 27.66 14.13
N VAL A 716 -27.48 28.50 14.83
CA VAL A 716 -28.76 29.01 14.29
C VAL A 716 -28.49 30.10 13.26
N THR A 717 -27.52 30.97 13.54
CA THR A 717 -27.16 32.08 12.66
C THR A 717 -25.99 31.76 11.73
N ASP A 718 -25.36 30.60 11.91
CA ASP A 718 -24.09 30.22 11.31
C ASP A 718 -23.02 31.29 11.56
N ARG A 719 -22.76 31.66 12.82
CA ARG A 719 -21.83 32.77 13.13
C ARG A 719 -20.80 32.42 14.16
N TYR A 720 -19.55 32.67 13.80
CA TYR A 720 -18.43 32.83 14.73
C TYR A 720 -18.44 34.24 15.32
N THR A 721 -18.11 34.36 16.61
CA THR A 721 -17.89 35.65 17.28
C THR A 721 -16.57 35.64 18.03
N TYR A 722 -15.60 36.42 17.55
CA TYR A 722 -14.35 36.77 18.22
C TYR A 722 -14.47 38.16 18.84
N VAL A 723 -14.13 38.35 20.12
CA VAL A 723 -14.23 39.67 20.76
C VAL A 723 -12.86 40.34 20.85
N TRP A 724 -12.57 41.23 19.89
CA TRP A 724 -11.32 41.97 19.82
C TRP A 724 -11.28 43.13 20.82
N LYS A 725 -10.35 43.10 21.78
CA LYS A 725 -10.09 44.24 22.67
C LYS A 725 -9.07 45.19 22.05
N THR A 726 -9.51 46.42 21.73
CA THR A 726 -8.61 47.48 21.25
C THR A 726 -7.93 48.22 22.41
N ASP A 727 -6.74 48.76 22.20
CA ASP A 727 -6.03 49.58 23.19
C ASP A 727 -6.54 51.04 23.19
N ARG A 728 -6.53 51.70 24.35
CA ARG A 728 -6.92 53.12 24.47
C ARG A 728 -5.92 54.08 23.83
N SER A 729 -4.64 53.71 23.82
CA SER A 729 -3.56 54.49 23.21
C SER A 729 -3.68 54.59 21.68
N TRP A 730 -4.46 53.70 21.06
CA TRP A 730 -4.69 53.69 19.61
C TRP A 730 -5.67 54.77 19.13
N ALA A 731 -6.17 55.64 20.01
CA ALA A 731 -7.05 56.75 19.63
C ALA A 731 -6.40 57.65 18.57
N GLY A 732 -7.12 57.91 17.48
CA GLY A 732 -6.64 58.70 16.34
C GLY A 732 -5.87 57.92 15.28
N SER A 733 -5.60 56.62 15.49
CA SER A 733 -4.91 55.77 14.52
C SER A 733 -5.87 55.03 13.57
N CYS A 734 -5.33 54.55 12.45
CA CYS A 734 -5.98 53.55 11.61
C CYS A 734 -5.27 52.21 11.75
N ARG A 735 -6.03 51.13 11.85
CA ARG A 735 -5.50 49.78 12.03
C ARG A 735 -6.22 48.79 11.12
N ARG A 736 -5.46 47.86 10.58
CA ARG A 736 -5.96 46.67 9.88
C ARG A 736 -6.08 45.54 10.88
N LEU A 737 -7.28 44.99 11.04
CA LEU A 737 -7.47 43.68 11.67
C LEU A 737 -7.15 42.62 10.62
N VAL A 738 -6.24 41.71 10.93
CA VAL A 738 -5.85 40.56 10.10
C VAL A 738 -6.31 39.29 10.81
N VAL A 739 -7.27 38.61 10.21
CA VAL A 739 -7.77 37.30 10.66
C VAL A 739 -7.13 36.25 9.76
N THR A 740 -6.15 35.53 10.30
CA THR A 740 -5.49 34.40 9.63
C THR A 740 -6.09 33.12 10.18
N PHE A 741 -6.68 32.33 9.30
CA PHE A 741 -7.20 31.03 9.68
C PHE A 741 -6.11 29.96 9.67
N ASP A 742 -6.35 28.83 10.32
CA ASP A 742 -5.42 27.70 10.42
C ASP A 742 -5.15 27.00 9.08
N ASP A 743 -5.92 27.31 8.05
CA ASP A 743 -5.67 26.95 6.64
C ASP A 743 -4.71 27.94 5.93
N GLY A 744 -4.14 28.90 6.66
CA GLY A 744 -3.22 29.92 6.16
C GLY A 744 -3.89 31.10 5.45
N THR A 745 -5.20 31.07 5.20
CA THR A 745 -5.89 32.16 4.52
C THR A 745 -6.13 33.36 5.42
N GLN A 746 -6.07 34.56 4.82
CA GLN A 746 -6.23 35.82 5.54
C GLN A 746 -7.49 36.57 5.11
N ARG A 747 -8.16 37.18 6.10
CA ARG A 747 -9.27 38.12 5.91
C ARG A 747 -8.97 39.39 6.69
N THR A 748 -9.22 40.54 6.07
CA THR A 748 -8.86 41.83 6.66
C THR A 748 -10.06 42.74 6.78
N ALA A 749 -10.07 43.56 7.83
CA ALA A 749 -11.03 44.64 8.01
C ALA A 749 -10.28 45.89 8.48
N GLU A 750 -10.58 47.03 7.85
CA GLU A 750 -9.94 48.31 8.16
C GLU A 750 -10.72 49.06 9.23
N PHE A 751 -10.01 49.65 10.19
CA PHE A 751 -10.59 50.42 11.30
C PHE A 751 -9.94 51.79 11.45
N ARG A 752 -10.75 52.80 11.74
CA ARG A 752 -10.34 54.09 12.30
C ARG A 752 -10.78 54.17 13.76
N LEU A 753 -9.82 54.21 14.67
CA LEU A 753 -10.07 54.23 16.10
C LEU A 753 -10.14 55.68 16.61
N LYS A 754 -11.25 56.06 17.24
CA LYS A 754 -11.52 57.41 17.76
C LYS A 754 -11.45 57.49 19.28
#